data_AF-A0A7C9HGK0-F1
#
_entry.id   AF-A0A7C9HGK0-F1
#
_cell.length_a   1.000
_cell.length_b   1.000
_cell.length_c   1.000
_cell.angle_alpha   90.00
_cell.angle_beta   90.00
_cell.angle_gamma   90.00
#
_symmetry.space_group_name_H-M   'P 1'
#
loop_
_entity.id
_entity.type
_entity.pdbx_description
1 polymer ?
#
loop_
_entity_poly.entity_id
_entity_poly.type
_entity_poly.pdbx_seq_one_letter_code
_entity_poly.pdbx_strand_id
1 'polypeptide(L)'
;MKKQKLQFLCGAIAMIGFTACSDTNDVAGDVTQQEGYVTTIQVTAAADKAAQAGTRALKPNANNQIESEWKSGDKMFIYDIADNDNSNEANYSLVTMAASSNKQKADFTGEVKTLSPMKATDNLAFFYPGTAVEGEKTVEQVNPKVEKETGTGGVNLQYHTSENPSTNKKYGIRSTVSLDMKKQDGTLATIDQKFDYNWGIAKPVEIKNNDGQKVAKTEVTLNRKVTIWGMKFLASSSIGQIKNIDSVKINGLRSYDVLNLKDGNFVGTSDEKEYMITLANKDKSKIQLEKDYVWVAFLAENASTNFTITVYTQDGVYTKTASKVFNTGYDYRSNITVEKITPQPYVTVNNVTWATGNFIHYKQGTKEYWGIAPAQWWISNYGDNPSAENRANNKDISKSGLGSQNWYIDNHNGRYTQTSDDMDLFRWGDITEALNLKSAEYLGGTGFSMEGNYYKNKLLPGTLGNRPVDKNQAVYGDIVRYHTEKAGRSYYYQYPSLAQLEGLKNSATKIPAFCYTDKGNKIYGIYYSDYILTGQHAKFPTGKKLWKYEDVTGLVLANRGLFLPITGRRDDGINNKNNVVFRHVAEGSNFMGFYYADRATAASTCKGLFFGSLNYGITEPQKHQACAIRPIYVGPAITGTPPVTDAANFAPFSRIIDATGRKY
;
A
#
# COMPACT_ATOMS: atom_id res chain seq x y z
N MET A 1 16.06 29.10 -48.33
CA MET A 1 17.51 29.34 -48.14
C MET A 1 18.04 28.41 -47.06
N LYS A 2 19.06 27.63 -47.45
CA LYS A 2 20.13 26.92 -46.69
C LYS A 2 19.81 26.05 -45.45
N LYS A 3 20.01 24.74 -45.65
CA LYS A 3 20.51 23.72 -44.71
C LYS A 3 21.97 24.02 -44.29
N GLN A 4 22.38 23.56 -43.09
CA GLN A 4 23.73 23.11 -42.67
C GLN A 4 23.61 22.61 -41.21
N LYS A 5 23.75 21.32 -40.82
CA LYS A 5 24.94 20.43 -40.69
C LYS A 5 26.16 21.06 -39.99
N LEU A 6 26.49 20.61 -38.77
CA LEU A 6 27.86 20.39 -38.22
C LEU A 6 27.73 19.66 -36.86
N GLN A 7 27.99 18.35 -36.78
CA GLN A 7 29.27 17.65 -36.53
C GLN A 7 29.70 17.59 -35.04
N PHE A 8 29.90 16.32 -34.63
CA PHE A 8 30.75 15.82 -33.55
C PHE A 8 32.07 16.59 -33.41
N LEU A 9 32.50 16.83 -32.16
CA LEU A 9 33.92 16.84 -31.83
C LEU A 9 34.13 16.36 -30.38
N CYS A 10 34.87 15.25 -30.26
CA CYS A 10 35.52 14.83 -29.02
C CYS A 10 36.51 15.90 -28.56
N GLY A 11 36.54 16.19 -27.26
CA GLY A 11 37.54 17.05 -26.64
C GLY A 11 37.92 16.50 -25.28
N ALA A 12 39.15 15.98 -25.18
CA ALA A 12 39.79 15.58 -23.95
C ALA A 12 39.90 16.78 -23.00
N ILE A 13 39.41 16.65 -21.77
CA ILE A 13 39.67 17.63 -20.72
C ILE A 13 40.89 17.15 -19.94
N ALA A 14 41.97 17.90 -20.14
CA ALA A 14 43.23 17.76 -19.43
C ALA A 14 43.04 18.00 -17.93
N MET A 15 43.64 17.13 -17.12
CA MET A 15 43.82 17.32 -15.68
C MET A 15 44.74 18.52 -15.44
N ILE A 16 44.26 19.51 -14.68
CA ILE A 16 45.11 20.53 -14.05
C ILE A 16 45.26 20.12 -12.59
N GLY A 17 46.44 19.65 -12.25
CA GLY A 17 46.88 19.43 -10.88
C GLY A 17 47.33 20.76 -10.26
N PHE A 18 46.81 21.08 -9.08
CA PHE A 18 47.41 22.07 -8.20
C PHE A 18 48.12 21.34 -7.06
N THR A 19 49.44 21.36 -7.13
CA THR A 19 50.34 21.21 -5.99
C THR A 19 50.36 22.51 -5.20
N ALA A 20 50.12 22.46 -3.89
CA ALA A 20 50.54 23.51 -2.97
C ALA A 20 51.02 22.90 -1.65
N CYS A 21 52.33 23.01 -1.39
CA CYS A 21 52.95 22.77 -0.09
C CYS A 21 52.81 24.01 0.82
N SER A 22 52.61 23.76 2.12
CA SER A 22 53.13 24.43 3.35
C SER A 22 53.59 25.91 3.27
N ASP A 23 53.34 26.82 4.21
CA ASP A 23 53.17 26.73 5.67
C ASP A 23 52.52 28.01 6.26
N THR A 24 51.95 27.83 7.46
CA THR A 24 51.74 28.77 8.60
C THR A 24 51.03 30.12 8.42
N ASN A 25 49.87 30.27 9.09
CA ASN A 25 49.70 31.21 10.22
C ASN A 25 48.34 31.04 10.92
N ASP A 26 48.38 30.97 12.25
CA ASP A 26 47.25 30.99 13.19
C ASP A 26 46.47 32.30 13.13
N VAL A 27 45.15 32.25 12.90
CA VAL A 27 44.12 33.04 13.63
C VAL A 27 42.79 32.25 13.58
N ALA A 28 42.14 32.13 14.73
CA ALA A 28 40.99 31.29 15.00
C ALA A 28 39.68 31.69 14.29
N GLY A 29 38.86 30.67 14.02
CA GLY A 29 37.41 30.75 14.19
C GLY A 29 36.58 30.83 12.92
N ASP A 30 36.73 29.86 12.01
CA ASP A 30 35.67 29.55 11.05
C ASP A 30 35.22 28.09 11.21
N VAL A 31 33.90 27.90 11.14
CA VAL A 31 33.24 26.59 11.25
C VAL A 31 33.67 25.76 10.05
N THR A 32 34.77 25.02 10.20
CA THR A 32 35.24 24.06 9.23
C THR A 32 34.14 23.02 9.04
N GLN A 33 33.48 23.04 7.88
CA GLN A 33 32.80 21.85 7.39
C GLN A 33 33.85 20.74 7.41
N GLN A 34 33.58 19.70 8.20
CA GLN A 34 34.44 18.53 8.30
C GLN A 34 34.45 17.85 6.92
N GLU A 35 35.39 18.21 6.06
CA GLU A 35 35.62 17.54 4.78
C GLU A 35 36.04 16.09 5.09
N GLY A 36 35.22 15.12 4.68
CA GLY A 36 35.52 13.70 4.88
C GLY A 36 36.82 13.29 4.17
N TYR A 37 37.46 12.24 4.66
CA TYR A 37 38.69 11.71 4.09
C TYR A 37 38.37 10.85 2.86
N VAL A 38 38.97 11.20 1.71
CA VAL A 38 38.80 10.46 0.44
C VAL A 38 39.90 9.40 0.31
N THR A 39 39.52 8.14 0.07
CA THR A 39 40.45 7.03 -0.21
C THR A 39 40.04 6.32 -1.49
N THR A 40 40.97 6.15 -2.44
CA THR A 40 40.72 5.28 -3.60
C THR A 40 40.71 3.82 -3.13
N ILE A 41 39.69 3.07 -3.49
CA ILE A 41 39.57 1.65 -3.14
C ILE A 41 39.50 0.78 -4.39
N GLN A 42 40.16 -0.37 -4.32
CA GLN A 42 40.05 -1.47 -5.27
C GLN A 42 39.43 -2.66 -4.55
N VAL A 43 38.33 -3.18 -5.08
CA VAL A 43 37.52 -4.24 -4.47
C VAL A 43 37.44 -5.40 -5.42
N THR A 44 37.97 -6.54 -5.03
CA THR A 44 37.67 -7.81 -5.71
C THR A 44 36.45 -8.43 -5.04
N ALA A 45 35.33 -8.50 -5.75
CA ALA A 45 34.08 -9.05 -5.24
C ALA A 45 33.82 -10.45 -5.80
N ALA A 46 33.51 -11.38 -4.90
CA ALA A 46 33.07 -12.74 -5.22
C ALA A 46 31.65 -12.99 -4.67
N ALA A 47 30.92 -13.93 -5.26
CA ALA A 47 29.70 -14.46 -4.66
C ALA A 47 30.01 -15.63 -3.72
N ASP A 48 29.19 -15.78 -2.69
CA ASP A 48 29.29 -16.91 -1.76
C ASP A 48 29.05 -18.26 -2.47
N LYS A 49 29.85 -19.27 -2.11
CA LYS A 49 29.79 -20.64 -2.66
C LYS A 49 28.75 -21.52 -1.95
N ALA A 50 28.27 -21.13 -0.77
CA ALA A 50 27.47 -21.99 0.11
C ALA A 50 25.96 -22.03 -0.22
N ALA A 51 25.43 -21.02 -0.93
CA ALA A 51 24.10 -21.11 -1.50
C ALA A 51 24.14 -22.00 -2.75
N GLN A 52 23.02 -22.62 -3.16
CA GLN A 52 22.87 -23.09 -4.56
C GLN A 52 22.96 -21.94 -5.60
N ALA A 53 23.36 -20.74 -5.15
CA ALA A 53 23.38 -19.46 -5.82
C ALA A 53 24.80 -18.87 -5.78
N GLY A 54 25.65 -19.31 -6.71
CA GLY A 54 26.75 -18.44 -7.15
C GLY A 54 26.14 -17.33 -8.02
N THR A 55 26.00 -16.13 -7.49
CA THR A 55 25.36 -14.97 -8.15
C THR A 55 26.43 -14.13 -8.89
N ARG A 56 26.20 -13.45 -10.03
CA ARG A 56 25.58 -12.10 -10.19
C ARG A 56 25.35 -11.65 -11.66
N ALA A 57 24.11 -11.27 -12.03
CA ALA A 57 23.52 -10.76 -13.29
C ALA A 57 22.62 -11.67 -14.17
N LEU A 58 21.32 -11.56 -13.90
CA LEU A 58 20.20 -12.35 -14.38
C LEU A 58 20.06 -12.40 -15.91
N LYS A 59 20.55 -13.47 -16.53
CA LYS A 59 20.09 -13.87 -17.87
C LYS A 59 19.65 -15.32 -17.85
N PRO A 60 18.48 -15.63 -18.43
CA PRO A 60 18.14 -17.02 -18.67
C PRO A 60 19.17 -17.60 -19.65
N ASN A 61 19.91 -18.62 -19.21
CA ASN A 61 20.80 -19.38 -20.08
C ASN A 61 20.00 -20.22 -21.08
N ALA A 62 20.66 -21.05 -21.89
CA ALA A 62 20.00 -21.92 -22.86
C ALA A 62 18.97 -22.89 -22.22
N ASN A 63 19.15 -23.23 -20.94
CA ASN A 63 18.24 -24.05 -20.13
C ASN A 63 17.24 -23.22 -19.31
N ASN A 64 17.13 -21.92 -19.61
CA ASN A 64 16.39 -20.90 -18.88
C ASN A 64 16.79 -20.74 -17.39
N GLN A 65 17.89 -21.36 -16.95
CA GLN A 65 18.43 -21.13 -15.60
C GLN A 65 18.95 -19.71 -15.53
N ILE A 66 18.80 -19.08 -14.37
CA ILE A 66 19.35 -17.75 -14.15
C ILE A 66 20.86 -17.91 -13.99
N GLU A 67 21.60 -17.49 -15.02
CA GLU A 67 23.02 -17.25 -14.92
C GLU A 67 23.25 -15.78 -14.64
N SER A 68 24.45 -15.52 -14.14
CA SER A 68 24.73 -14.38 -13.30
C SER A 68 26.19 -13.99 -13.56
N GLU A 69 26.43 -13.12 -14.56
CA GLU A 69 27.76 -12.54 -14.87
C GLU A 69 27.89 -11.02 -14.64
N TRP A 70 28.89 -10.58 -13.86
CA TRP A 70 29.19 -9.16 -13.65
C TRP A 70 29.36 -8.38 -14.97
N LYS A 71 28.74 -7.20 -15.07
CA LYS A 71 28.76 -6.36 -16.27
C LYS A 71 29.56 -5.08 -16.03
N SER A 72 30.29 -4.65 -17.07
CA SER A 72 30.89 -3.32 -17.10
C SER A 72 29.84 -2.26 -16.73
N GLY A 73 30.19 -1.37 -15.81
CA GLY A 73 29.29 -0.35 -15.27
C GLY A 73 28.49 -0.78 -14.04
N ASP A 74 28.55 -2.04 -13.60
CA ASP A 74 27.99 -2.45 -12.31
C ASP A 74 28.58 -1.62 -11.18
N LYS A 75 27.75 -1.27 -10.21
CA LYS A 75 28.15 -0.45 -9.05
C LYS A 75 27.89 -1.16 -7.74
N MET A 76 28.69 -0.85 -6.73
CA MET A 76 28.41 -1.14 -5.32
C MET A 76 28.58 0.12 -4.50
N PHE A 77 27.84 0.25 -3.40
CA PHE A 77 28.13 1.28 -2.43
C PHE A 77 28.89 0.73 -1.23
N ILE A 78 29.70 1.59 -0.61
CA ILE A 78 30.54 1.26 0.55
C ILE A 78 30.18 2.18 1.71
N TYR A 79 30.12 1.60 2.92
CA TYR A 79 29.99 2.33 4.16
C TYR A 79 31.05 1.86 5.16
N ASP A 80 31.82 2.79 5.72
CA ASP A 80 32.76 2.48 6.79
C ASP A 80 32.00 2.40 8.12
N ILE A 81 32.01 1.22 8.75
CA ILE A 81 31.36 1.02 10.05
C ILE A 81 31.97 1.92 11.13
N ALA A 82 33.24 2.32 10.99
CA ALA A 82 33.93 3.20 11.93
C ALA A 82 33.34 4.63 11.96
N ASP A 83 32.61 5.06 10.92
CA ASP A 83 31.89 6.33 10.93
C ASP A 83 30.82 6.39 12.04
N ASN A 84 30.39 5.23 12.53
CA ASN A 84 29.48 5.06 13.67
C ASN A 84 28.25 5.99 13.59
N ASP A 85 27.61 6.04 12.42
CA ASP A 85 26.41 6.82 12.14
C ASP A 85 26.57 8.35 12.24
N ASN A 86 27.80 8.87 12.27
CA ASN A 86 28.10 10.30 12.40
C ASN A 86 28.47 11.01 11.08
N SER A 87 28.45 10.30 9.95
CA SER A 87 28.76 10.90 8.65
C SER A 87 27.72 11.97 8.25
N ASN A 88 28.22 13.09 7.71
CA ASN A 88 27.42 14.18 7.16
C ASN A 88 27.24 14.08 5.64
N GLU A 89 27.84 13.07 5.00
CA GLU A 89 27.71 12.86 3.55
C GLU A 89 26.25 12.53 3.19
N ALA A 90 25.76 13.15 2.13
CA ALA A 90 24.39 12.96 1.67
C ALA A 90 24.18 11.62 0.92
N ASN A 91 25.26 11.04 0.39
CA ASN A 91 25.21 9.83 -0.44
C ASN A 91 26.34 8.88 -0.06
N TYR A 92 26.10 7.58 -0.23
CA TYR A 92 27.14 6.56 -0.07
C TYR A 92 28.13 6.65 -1.23
N SER A 93 29.40 6.39 -0.93
CA SER A 93 30.44 6.26 -1.95
C SER A 93 30.20 5.05 -2.83
N LEU A 94 30.39 5.23 -4.14
CA LEU A 94 30.19 4.19 -5.15
C LEU A 94 31.51 3.73 -5.74
N VAL A 95 31.64 2.42 -5.90
CA VAL A 95 32.70 1.79 -6.70
C VAL A 95 32.07 1.18 -7.95
N THR A 96 32.77 1.30 -9.07
CA THR A 96 32.26 0.88 -10.38
C THR A 96 33.18 -0.14 -11.01
N MET A 97 32.59 -1.13 -11.67
CA MET A 97 33.31 -2.14 -12.43
C MET A 97 33.67 -1.60 -13.82
N ALA A 98 34.96 -1.66 -14.18
CA ALA A 98 35.43 -1.21 -15.49
C ALA A 98 35.22 -2.27 -16.60
N ALA A 99 35.85 -3.44 -16.49
CA ALA A 99 35.70 -4.57 -17.43
C ALA A 99 36.02 -5.90 -16.73
N SER A 100 35.25 -6.96 -17.01
CA SER A 100 35.50 -8.31 -16.45
C SER A 100 36.51 -9.05 -17.31
N SER A 101 37.56 -9.59 -16.68
CA SER A 101 38.41 -10.64 -17.26
C SER A 101 38.00 -12.05 -16.78
N ASN A 102 37.27 -12.13 -15.65
CA ASN A 102 36.79 -13.36 -15.04
C ASN A 102 35.30 -13.23 -14.69
N LYS A 103 34.49 -14.24 -15.00
CA LYS A 103 33.04 -14.23 -14.76
C LYS A 103 32.66 -14.47 -13.29
N GLN A 104 33.58 -14.98 -12.46
CA GLN A 104 33.31 -15.34 -11.05
C GLN A 104 33.81 -14.31 -10.03
N LYS A 105 34.77 -13.46 -10.40
CA LYS A 105 35.27 -12.35 -9.59
C LYS A 105 35.26 -11.09 -10.43
N ALA A 106 34.86 -9.96 -9.85
CA ALA A 106 34.93 -8.67 -10.52
C ALA A 106 35.69 -7.66 -9.68
N ASP A 107 36.50 -6.86 -10.35
CA ASP A 107 37.26 -5.79 -9.76
C ASP A 107 36.51 -4.46 -9.94
N PHE A 108 36.28 -3.79 -8.83
CA PHE A 108 35.63 -2.49 -8.76
C PHE A 108 36.63 -1.46 -8.26
N THR A 109 36.52 -0.25 -8.79
CA THR A 109 37.35 0.88 -8.35
C THR A 109 36.46 2.10 -8.10
N GLY A 110 36.80 2.89 -7.08
CA GLY A 110 36.13 4.16 -6.81
C GLY A 110 36.75 4.87 -5.61
N GLU A 111 36.12 5.96 -5.20
CA GLU A 111 36.57 6.78 -4.07
C GLU A 111 35.58 6.66 -2.91
N VAL A 112 36.11 6.32 -1.73
CA VAL A 112 35.35 6.21 -0.49
C VAL A 112 35.61 7.42 0.39
N LYS A 113 34.54 8.11 0.77
CA LYS A 113 34.57 9.19 1.76
C LYS A 113 34.20 8.64 3.13
N THR A 114 35.08 8.85 4.11
CA THR A 114 34.89 8.42 5.50
C THR A 114 35.04 9.60 6.45
N LEU A 115 34.47 9.49 7.65
CA LEU A 115 34.57 10.53 8.69
C LEU A 115 36.00 10.68 9.22
N SER A 116 36.72 9.57 9.30
CA SER A 116 38.11 9.49 9.76
C SER A 116 38.99 8.77 8.74
N PRO A 117 40.32 8.95 8.76
CA PRO A 117 41.20 8.24 7.82
C PRO A 117 41.02 6.73 7.94
N MET A 118 40.77 6.07 6.81
CA MET A 118 40.59 4.61 6.73
C MET A 118 41.81 3.85 7.24
N LYS A 119 41.58 2.80 8.04
CA LYS A 119 42.57 1.91 8.65
C LYS A 119 42.33 0.48 8.20
N ALA A 120 43.39 -0.33 8.22
CA ALA A 120 43.30 -1.77 7.92
C ALA A 120 42.44 -2.55 8.95
N THR A 121 42.18 -1.96 10.11
CA THR A 121 41.32 -2.52 11.15
C THR A 121 39.84 -2.25 10.91
N ASP A 122 39.50 -1.29 10.05
CA ASP A 122 38.14 -0.84 9.84
C ASP A 122 37.34 -1.91 9.09
N ASN A 123 36.06 -2.02 9.44
CA ASN A 123 35.14 -2.89 8.73
C ASN A 123 34.39 -2.06 7.70
N LEU A 124 34.50 -2.44 6.43
CA LEU A 124 33.78 -1.83 5.33
C LEU A 124 32.59 -2.72 4.98
N ALA A 125 31.40 -2.15 4.99
CA ALA A 125 30.20 -2.79 4.49
C ALA A 125 30.03 -2.49 3.00
N PHE A 126 29.73 -3.52 2.21
CA PHE A 126 29.53 -3.46 0.77
C PHE A 126 28.11 -3.85 0.46
N PHE A 127 27.46 -3.08 -0.42
CA PHE A 127 26.11 -3.36 -0.87
C PHE A 127 26.00 -3.25 -2.39
N TYR A 128 25.30 -4.23 -2.98
CA TYR A 128 24.97 -4.27 -4.40
C TYR A 128 23.45 -4.41 -4.56
N PRO A 129 22.83 -3.80 -5.60
CA PRO A 129 23.46 -2.90 -6.56
C PRO A 129 23.60 -1.48 -5.99
N GLY A 130 24.73 -0.83 -6.27
CA GLY A 130 24.99 0.56 -5.90
C GLY A 130 24.04 1.55 -6.58
N THR A 131 23.52 1.20 -7.76
CA THR A 131 22.50 1.98 -8.46
C THR A 131 21.16 2.05 -7.72
N ALA A 132 20.93 1.21 -6.70
CA ALA A 132 19.72 1.27 -5.87
C ALA A 132 19.60 2.56 -5.04
N VAL A 133 20.72 3.26 -4.78
CA VAL A 133 20.74 4.56 -4.07
C VAL A 133 20.75 5.77 -5.02
N GLU A 134 20.74 5.55 -6.34
CA GLU A 134 20.74 6.58 -7.38
C GLU A 134 19.36 6.73 -8.05
N GLY A 135 19.03 7.93 -8.57
CA GLY A 135 17.79 8.16 -9.31
C GLY A 135 16.52 7.89 -8.47
N GLU A 136 15.61 7.05 -8.98
CA GLU A 136 14.55 6.49 -8.15
C GLU A 136 15.17 5.47 -7.20
N LYS A 137 15.28 5.88 -5.92
CA LYS A 137 15.91 5.10 -4.87
C LYS A 137 14.99 3.97 -4.44
N THR A 138 15.55 2.76 -4.40
CA THR A 138 14.94 1.57 -3.78
C THR A 138 15.68 1.21 -2.48
N VAL A 139 16.80 1.88 -2.24
CA VAL A 139 17.57 1.85 -0.99
C VAL A 139 17.81 3.28 -0.52
N GLU A 140 17.45 3.56 0.73
CA GLU A 140 17.66 4.87 1.35
C GLU A 140 18.13 4.72 2.79
N GLN A 141 19.05 5.59 3.22
CA GLN A 141 19.52 5.61 4.59
C GLN A 141 18.38 5.93 5.56
N VAL A 142 18.37 5.24 6.69
CA VAL A 142 17.49 5.52 7.82
C VAL A 142 18.31 5.59 9.10
N ASN A 143 17.84 6.33 10.09
CA ASN A 143 18.44 6.38 11.41
C ASN A 143 18.36 5.00 12.07
N PRO A 144 19.46 4.44 12.62
CA PRO A 144 19.41 3.16 13.33
C PRO A 144 18.54 3.19 14.59
N LYS A 145 18.25 4.38 15.12
CA LYS A 145 17.33 4.54 16.24
C LYS A 145 15.88 4.42 15.75
N VAL A 146 15.14 3.50 16.36
CA VAL A 146 13.69 3.37 16.18
C VAL A 146 12.98 4.55 16.85
N GLU A 147 12.21 5.29 16.05
CA GLU A 147 11.27 6.29 16.52
C GLU A 147 10.02 5.63 17.08
N LYS A 148 9.46 6.23 18.15
CA LYS A 148 8.26 5.75 18.83
C LYS A 148 7.20 6.83 18.83
N GLU A 149 6.09 6.59 18.14
CA GLU A 149 4.92 7.47 18.17
C GLU A 149 3.91 6.91 19.18
N THR A 150 3.63 7.70 20.22
CA THR A 150 2.54 7.44 21.17
C THR A 150 1.52 8.58 21.10
N GLY A 151 0.23 8.25 21.07
CA GLY A 151 -0.80 9.27 20.82
C GLY A 151 -2.19 8.93 21.34
N THR A 152 -3.10 9.90 21.23
CA THR A 152 -4.50 9.78 21.63
C THR A 152 -5.16 8.57 20.97
N GLY A 153 -5.89 7.79 21.77
CA GLY A 153 -6.60 6.60 21.29
C GLY A 153 -5.75 5.33 21.17
N GLY A 154 -4.55 5.31 21.77
CA GLY A 154 -3.73 4.11 21.87
C GLY A 154 -2.81 3.87 20.67
N VAL A 155 -2.50 4.91 19.88
CA VAL A 155 -1.48 4.85 18.82
C VAL A 155 -0.14 4.47 19.47
N ASN A 156 0.49 3.41 18.98
CA ASN A 156 1.81 2.95 19.39
C ASN A 156 2.56 2.37 18.18
N LEU A 157 3.26 3.25 17.45
CA LEU A 157 4.00 2.91 16.24
C LEU A 157 5.49 2.95 16.50
N GLN A 158 6.21 2.01 15.91
CA GLN A 158 7.67 1.98 15.93
C GLN A 158 8.19 1.96 14.50
N TYR A 159 9.15 2.81 14.14
CA TYR A 159 9.70 2.85 12.78
C TYR A 159 11.03 3.60 12.72
N HIS A 160 11.82 3.36 11.68
CA HIS A 160 13.01 4.12 11.34
C HIS A 160 12.65 5.27 10.40
N THR A 161 13.42 6.36 10.44
CA THR A 161 13.20 7.53 9.57
C THR A 161 14.47 7.93 8.83
N SER A 162 14.32 8.38 7.59
CA SER A 162 15.41 9.01 6.82
C SER A 162 15.64 10.48 7.21
N GLU A 163 14.71 11.05 8.00
CA GLU A 163 14.72 12.45 8.43
C GLU A 163 14.54 12.56 9.94
N ASN A 164 15.15 13.58 10.53
CA ASN A 164 14.98 13.91 11.94
C ASN A 164 13.55 14.44 12.17
N PRO A 165 12.72 13.76 12.99
CA PRO A 165 11.31 14.11 13.15
C PRO A 165 11.04 15.52 13.73
N SER A 166 12.01 16.10 14.43
CA SER A 166 11.87 17.44 15.04
C SER A 166 12.27 18.59 14.11
N THR A 167 13.09 18.30 13.09
CA THR A 167 13.66 19.33 12.21
C THR A 167 13.35 19.11 10.73
N ASN A 168 12.82 17.95 10.35
CA ASN A 168 12.59 17.49 8.98
C ASN A 168 13.85 17.57 8.09
N LYS A 169 15.03 17.48 8.71
CA LYS A 169 16.31 17.42 7.98
C LYS A 169 16.69 15.96 7.75
N LYS A 170 17.08 15.62 6.51
CA LYS A 170 17.60 14.29 6.18
C LYS A 170 18.86 13.99 6.99
N TYR A 171 18.95 12.75 7.46
CA TYR A 171 20.19 12.22 7.98
C TYR A 171 21.19 12.05 6.83
N GLY A 172 22.47 12.30 7.11
CA GLY A 172 23.56 11.81 6.26
C GLY A 172 23.57 10.28 6.23
N ILE A 173 24.52 9.68 5.50
CA ILE A 173 24.60 8.22 5.41
C ILE A 173 24.70 7.55 6.78
N ARG A 174 24.06 6.38 6.90
CA ARG A 174 23.97 5.61 8.15
C ARG A 174 24.29 4.14 7.93
N SER A 175 24.49 3.43 9.02
CA SER A 175 24.67 1.98 9.04
C SER A 175 23.38 1.20 8.82
N THR A 176 22.22 1.84 8.76
CA THR A 176 20.95 1.20 8.42
C THR A 176 20.36 1.79 7.15
N VAL A 177 19.82 0.93 6.30
CA VAL A 177 19.15 1.30 5.06
C VAL A 177 17.79 0.63 4.94
N SER A 178 16.80 1.36 4.48
CA SER A 178 15.51 0.82 4.05
C SER A 178 15.67 0.15 2.68
N LEU A 179 14.98 -0.97 2.48
CA LEU A 179 14.91 -1.69 1.21
C LEU A 179 13.45 -1.69 0.73
N ASP A 180 13.12 -0.91 -0.30
CA ASP A 180 11.77 -0.81 -0.87
C ASP A 180 11.67 -1.58 -2.19
N MET A 181 10.89 -2.66 -2.20
CA MET A 181 10.65 -3.53 -3.37
C MET A 181 9.17 -3.55 -3.79
N LYS A 182 8.38 -2.60 -3.31
CA LYS A 182 6.90 -2.60 -3.46
C LYS A 182 6.45 -2.38 -4.89
N LYS A 183 7.27 -1.73 -5.71
CA LYS A 183 6.98 -1.42 -7.12
C LYS A 183 8.13 -1.88 -7.99
N GLN A 184 7.83 -2.75 -8.96
CA GLN A 184 8.79 -3.24 -9.94
C GLN A 184 8.12 -3.26 -11.32
N ASP A 185 8.87 -3.47 -12.38
CA ASP A 185 8.35 -3.50 -13.76
C ASP A 185 8.17 -4.93 -14.32
N GLY A 186 8.58 -5.94 -13.56
CA GLY A 186 8.48 -7.34 -13.99
C GLY A 186 9.70 -7.86 -14.76
N THR A 187 10.80 -7.09 -14.86
CA THR A 187 11.97 -7.41 -15.68
C THR A 187 13.21 -7.77 -14.86
N LEU A 188 14.04 -8.65 -15.42
CA LEU A 188 15.34 -9.00 -14.84
C LEU A 188 16.31 -7.83 -14.88
N ALA A 189 16.26 -7.00 -15.92
CA ALA A 189 17.15 -5.85 -16.08
C ALA A 189 17.00 -4.84 -14.93
N THR A 190 15.76 -4.54 -14.55
CA THR A 190 15.51 -3.64 -13.42
C THR A 190 15.82 -4.32 -12.09
N ILE A 191 15.53 -5.62 -11.93
CA ILE A 191 15.93 -6.37 -10.73
C ILE A 191 17.44 -6.31 -10.53
N ASP A 192 18.23 -6.55 -11.57
CA ASP A 192 19.70 -6.49 -11.55
C ASP A 192 20.21 -5.13 -11.01
N GLN A 193 19.61 -4.05 -11.49
CA GLN A 193 20.05 -2.69 -11.15
C GLN A 193 19.44 -2.10 -9.87
N LYS A 194 18.33 -2.64 -9.37
CA LYS A 194 17.55 -2.01 -8.30
C LYS A 194 17.13 -2.93 -7.16
N PHE A 195 17.10 -4.24 -7.35
CA PHE A 195 16.45 -5.16 -6.40
C PHE A 195 17.24 -6.44 -6.09
N ASP A 196 18.32 -6.78 -6.81
CA ASP A 196 19.22 -7.89 -6.47
C ASP A 196 20.09 -7.51 -5.27
N TYR A 197 19.48 -7.33 -4.10
CA TYR A 197 20.18 -6.87 -2.91
C TYR A 197 21.15 -7.93 -2.43
N ASN A 198 22.42 -7.53 -2.32
CA ASN A 198 23.48 -8.34 -1.77
C ASN A 198 24.29 -7.50 -0.80
N TRP A 199 24.78 -8.15 0.25
CA TRP A 199 25.57 -7.51 1.29
C TRP A 199 26.79 -8.35 1.65
N GLY A 200 27.89 -7.68 1.98
CA GLY A 200 29.07 -8.30 2.55
C GLY A 200 29.87 -7.32 3.38
N ILE A 201 30.81 -7.85 4.15
CA ILE A 201 31.68 -7.08 5.04
C ILE A 201 33.12 -7.56 4.83
N ALA A 202 34.06 -6.63 4.74
CA ALA A 202 35.47 -6.93 4.60
C ALA A 202 36.34 -5.82 5.20
N LYS A 203 37.61 -6.14 5.43
CA LYS A 203 38.62 -5.16 5.86
C LYS A 203 39.53 -4.78 4.69
N PRO A 204 40.16 -3.60 4.72
CA PRO A 204 41.26 -3.32 3.82
C PRO A 204 42.42 -4.31 4.09
N VAL A 205 42.82 -5.05 3.06
CA VAL A 205 43.95 -5.99 3.08
C VAL A 205 45.28 -5.24 2.93
N GLU A 206 45.26 -4.11 2.24
CA GLU A 206 46.43 -3.28 1.97
C GLU A 206 46.01 -1.81 1.95
N ILE A 207 46.78 -0.93 2.58
CA ILE A 207 46.66 0.53 2.45
C ILE A 207 48.05 1.05 2.07
N LYS A 208 48.23 1.44 0.80
CA LYS A 208 49.49 1.96 0.28
C LYS A 208 49.35 3.41 -0.14
N ASN A 209 50.43 4.18 0.04
CA ASN A 209 50.59 5.46 -0.63
C ASN A 209 51.24 5.20 -1.99
N ASN A 210 50.46 5.24 -3.08
CA ASN A 210 50.99 5.22 -4.44
C ASN A 210 51.04 6.67 -4.94
N ASP A 211 52.24 7.21 -5.15
CA ASP A 211 52.45 8.56 -5.69
C ASP A 211 51.71 9.67 -4.91
N GLY A 212 51.62 9.53 -3.58
CA GLY A 212 50.90 10.46 -2.70
C GLY A 212 49.40 10.17 -2.52
N GLN A 213 48.82 9.24 -3.28
CA GLN A 213 47.42 8.84 -3.18
C GLN A 213 47.26 7.54 -2.36
N LYS A 214 46.41 7.56 -1.34
CA LYS A 214 46.10 6.36 -0.54
C LYS A 214 45.19 5.41 -1.32
N VAL A 215 45.71 4.23 -1.65
CA VAL A 215 44.96 3.14 -2.29
C VAL A 215 44.74 2.02 -1.28
N ALA A 216 43.47 1.71 -1.02
CA ALA A 216 43.06 0.55 -0.23
C ALA A 216 42.70 -0.62 -1.17
N LYS A 217 43.16 -1.84 -0.87
CA LYS A 217 42.68 -3.06 -1.55
C LYS A 217 41.88 -3.93 -0.61
N THR A 218 40.82 -4.55 -1.10
CA THR A 218 39.96 -5.43 -0.30
C THR A 218 39.37 -6.54 -1.17
N GLU A 219 39.08 -7.68 -0.55
CA GLU A 219 38.33 -8.78 -1.15
C GLU A 219 37.09 -9.03 -0.31
N VAL A 220 35.91 -9.05 -0.95
CA VAL A 220 34.63 -9.22 -0.27
C VAL A 220 33.84 -10.36 -0.90
N THR A 221 33.26 -11.20 -0.04
CA THR A 221 32.24 -12.17 -0.45
C THR A 221 30.87 -11.59 -0.15
N LEU A 222 30.01 -11.54 -1.15
CA LEU A 222 28.70 -10.93 -1.06
C LEU A 222 27.61 -12.01 -1.00
N ASN A 223 26.68 -11.81 -0.08
CA ASN A 223 25.54 -12.70 0.17
C ASN A 223 24.26 -12.05 -0.35
N ARG A 224 23.54 -12.74 -1.24
CA ARG A 224 22.23 -12.30 -1.74
C ARG A 224 21.21 -12.31 -0.60
N LYS A 225 20.48 -11.21 -0.42
CA LYS A 225 19.49 -10.98 0.63
C LYS A 225 18.04 -11.10 0.14
N VAL A 226 17.85 -11.32 -1.16
CA VAL A 226 16.54 -11.44 -1.82
C VAL A 226 16.32 -12.82 -2.42
N THR A 227 15.07 -13.12 -2.76
CA THR A 227 14.65 -14.21 -3.64
C THR A 227 14.19 -13.63 -4.96
N ILE A 228 14.47 -14.32 -6.07
CA ILE A 228 13.98 -13.95 -7.40
C ILE A 228 13.04 -15.03 -7.92
N TRP A 229 11.91 -14.64 -8.51
CA TRP A 229 10.91 -15.58 -8.98
C TRP A 229 10.37 -15.20 -10.37
N GLY A 230 10.55 -16.11 -11.32
CA GLY A 230 9.92 -16.07 -12.64
C GLY A 230 8.57 -16.76 -12.62
N MET A 231 7.52 -16.04 -13.01
CA MET A 231 6.14 -16.51 -13.03
C MET A 231 5.60 -16.60 -14.46
N LYS A 232 5.24 -17.81 -14.91
CA LYS A 232 4.55 -18.04 -16.18
C LYS A 232 3.07 -18.30 -15.89
N PHE A 233 2.20 -17.40 -16.33
CA PHE A 233 0.77 -17.49 -16.03
C PHE A 233 0.01 -18.30 -17.08
N LEU A 234 -0.78 -19.26 -16.63
CA LEU A 234 -1.65 -20.11 -17.45
C LEU A 234 -3.10 -19.90 -17.03
N ALA A 235 -4.00 -19.69 -17.98
CA ALA A 235 -5.43 -19.60 -17.68
C ALA A 235 -6.02 -21.00 -17.41
N SER A 236 -6.81 -21.15 -16.34
CA SER A 236 -7.43 -22.44 -15.97
C SER A 236 -8.37 -23.03 -17.04
N SER A 237 -8.97 -22.18 -17.88
CA SER A 237 -9.96 -22.56 -18.89
C SER A 237 -9.39 -22.87 -20.28
N SER A 238 -8.20 -23.49 -20.36
CA SER A 238 -7.60 -24.09 -21.58
C SER A 238 -7.11 -23.15 -22.71
N ILE A 239 -6.84 -21.86 -22.43
CA ILE A 239 -6.41 -20.86 -23.44
C ILE A 239 -4.87 -20.74 -23.58
N GLY A 240 -4.10 -21.59 -22.90
CA GLY A 240 -2.64 -21.50 -22.90
C GLY A 240 -2.12 -20.35 -22.03
N GLN A 241 -0.92 -19.86 -22.35
CA GLN A 241 -0.23 -18.85 -21.53
C GLN A 241 -0.85 -17.46 -21.68
N ILE A 242 -1.03 -16.75 -20.55
CA ILE A 242 -1.40 -15.33 -20.53
C ILE A 242 -0.15 -14.50 -20.86
N LYS A 243 -0.16 -13.82 -22.01
CA LYS A 243 0.97 -12.98 -22.48
C LYS A 243 0.69 -11.48 -22.41
N ASN A 244 -0.56 -11.07 -22.55
CA ASN A 244 -0.98 -9.67 -22.52
C ASN A 244 -1.27 -9.22 -21.08
N ILE A 245 -0.21 -8.99 -20.30
CA ILE A 245 -0.32 -8.62 -18.88
C ILE A 245 -0.11 -7.13 -18.73
N ASP A 246 -1.09 -6.43 -18.16
CA ASP A 246 -1.01 -4.99 -17.87
C ASP A 246 -0.31 -4.75 -16.52
N SER A 247 -0.64 -5.55 -15.51
CA SER A 247 0.04 -5.53 -14.21
C SER A 247 -0.17 -6.82 -13.43
N VAL A 248 0.68 -7.06 -12.43
CA VAL A 248 0.53 -8.14 -11.46
C VAL A 248 0.61 -7.56 -10.05
N LYS A 249 -0.29 -7.97 -9.16
CA LYS A 249 -0.22 -7.67 -7.73
C LYS A 249 0.00 -8.94 -6.94
N ILE A 250 0.89 -8.89 -5.95
CA ILE A 250 1.20 -10.00 -5.06
C ILE A 250 1.04 -9.52 -3.62
N ASN A 251 0.12 -10.14 -2.88
CA ASN A 251 -0.09 -9.88 -1.45
C ASN A 251 0.39 -11.10 -0.66
N GLY A 252 1.15 -10.88 0.41
CA GLY A 252 1.69 -11.90 1.31
C GLY A 252 3.19 -12.18 1.16
N LEU A 253 3.91 -11.50 0.25
CA LEU A 253 5.38 -11.60 0.12
C LEU A 253 6.04 -10.31 0.61
N ARG A 254 7.03 -10.40 1.51
CA ARG A 254 7.68 -9.25 2.13
C ARG A 254 8.42 -8.41 1.09
N SER A 255 8.06 -7.14 1.02
CA SER A 255 8.54 -6.18 0.02
C SER A 255 9.24 -4.98 0.63
N TYR A 256 9.20 -4.82 1.96
CA TYR A 256 9.91 -3.78 2.68
C TYR A 256 10.51 -4.30 3.98
N ASP A 257 11.75 -3.92 4.26
CA ASP A 257 12.40 -4.09 5.57
C ASP A 257 13.59 -3.11 5.70
N VAL A 258 14.22 -3.06 6.86
CA VAL A 258 15.44 -2.28 7.14
C VAL A 258 16.61 -3.24 7.33
N LEU A 259 17.68 -3.04 6.57
CA LEU A 259 18.93 -3.80 6.67
C LEU A 259 19.95 -3.03 7.50
N ASN A 260 20.57 -3.70 8.47
CA ASN A 260 21.73 -3.21 9.19
C ASN A 260 23.01 -3.61 8.43
N LEU A 261 23.77 -2.63 7.97
CA LEU A 261 25.01 -2.81 7.23
C LEU A 261 26.16 -3.33 8.11
N LYS A 262 26.07 -3.20 9.45
CA LYS A 262 27.10 -3.66 10.40
C LYS A 262 27.22 -5.18 10.42
N ASP A 263 26.11 -5.90 10.28
CA ASP A 263 26.03 -7.35 10.43
C ASP A 263 25.21 -8.05 9.34
N GLY A 264 24.55 -7.29 8.46
CA GLY A 264 23.75 -7.82 7.36
C GLY A 264 22.40 -8.39 7.79
N ASN A 265 21.92 -8.08 8.99
CA ASN A 265 20.65 -8.54 9.52
C ASN A 265 19.50 -7.56 9.23
N PHE A 266 18.29 -8.09 9.09
CA PHE A 266 17.08 -7.27 9.00
C PHE A 266 16.65 -6.83 10.41
N VAL A 267 16.46 -5.53 10.60
CA VAL A 267 16.15 -4.89 11.88
C VAL A 267 14.85 -4.08 11.84
N GLY A 268 14.12 -4.08 10.72
CA GLY A 268 12.85 -3.39 10.60
C GLY A 268 11.83 -3.94 11.60
N THR A 269 11.05 -3.02 12.16
CA THR A 269 10.01 -3.36 13.12
C THR A 269 8.83 -4.04 12.42
N SER A 270 7.96 -4.71 13.18
CA SER A 270 6.71 -5.28 12.63
C SER A 270 5.80 -4.22 11.98
N ASP A 271 5.99 -2.96 12.35
CA ASP A 271 5.22 -1.81 11.91
C ASP A 271 5.62 -1.32 10.53
N GLU A 272 6.86 -1.57 10.12
CA GLU A 272 7.45 -1.11 8.86
C GLU A 272 7.39 -2.16 7.77
N LYS A 273 7.39 -3.45 8.14
CA LYS A 273 7.35 -4.54 7.17
C LYS A 273 6.07 -4.46 6.36
N GLU A 274 6.21 -4.42 5.04
CA GLU A 274 5.10 -4.49 4.09
C GLU A 274 5.17 -5.80 3.31
N TYR A 275 4.02 -6.39 2.96
CA TYR A 275 3.95 -7.65 2.20
C TYR A 275 3.13 -7.53 0.93
N MET A 276 3.27 -6.40 0.22
CA MET A 276 2.60 -6.15 -1.04
C MET A 276 3.58 -5.70 -2.11
N ILE A 277 3.48 -6.32 -3.29
CA ILE A 277 4.28 -6.00 -4.48
C ILE A 277 3.35 -5.74 -5.66
N THR A 278 3.60 -4.65 -6.37
CA THR A 278 2.99 -4.34 -7.65
C THR A 278 4.05 -4.40 -8.76
N LEU A 279 3.78 -5.22 -9.78
CA LEU A 279 4.55 -5.28 -11.02
C LEU A 279 3.76 -4.52 -12.09
N ALA A 280 4.27 -3.39 -12.54
CA ALA A 280 3.66 -2.58 -13.60
C ALA A 280 4.67 -1.61 -14.20
N ASN A 281 4.56 -1.35 -15.50
CA ASN A 281 5.34 -0.29 -16.12
C ASN A 281 4.78 1.09 -15.74
N LYS A 282 5.66 2.08 -15.53
CA LYS A 282 5.26 3.45 -15.16
C LYS A 282 4.37 4.12 -16.20
N ASP A 283 4.63 3.85 -17.47
CA ASP A 283 3.85 4.34 -18.61
C ASP A 283 2.55 3.56 -18.83
N LYS A 284 2.27 2.56 -17.97
CA LYS A 284 1.12 1.64 -18.05
C LYS A 284 1.10 0.78 -19.30
N SER A 285 2.22 0.64 -19.99
CA SER A 285 2.38 -0.36 -21.04
C SER A 285 2.35 -1.78 -20.46
N LYS A 286 2.11 -2.76 -21.32
CA LYS A 286 2.11 -4.18 -20.93
C LYS A 286 3.49 -4.61 -20.43
N ILE A 287 3.51 -5.46 -19.41
CA ILE A 287 4.75 -6.07 -18.91
C ILE A 287 5.41 -6.87 -20.03
N GLN A 288 6.69 -6.58 -20.27
CA GLN A 288 7.48 -7.35 -21.21
C GLN A 288 7.89 -8.68 -20.57
N LEU A 289 7.49 -9.79 -21.19
CA LEU A 289 7.88 -11.11 -20.75
C LEU A 289 9.32 -11.44 -21.19
N GLU A 290 10.11 -11.97 -20.25
CA GLU A 290 11.44 -12.50 -20.54
C GLU A 290 11.41 -14.02 -20.47
N LYS A 291 11.59 -14.68 -21.62
CA LYS A 291 11.46 -16.14 -21.78
C LYS A 291 10.13 -16.69 -21.24
N ASP A 292 9.04 -15.98 -21.53
CA ASP A 292 7.67 -16.27 -21.08
C ASP A 292 7.38 -15.99 -19.59
N TYR A 293 8.31 -15.42 -18.82
CA TYR A 293 8.11 -15.14 -17.40
C TYR A 293 7.97 -13.64 -17.12
N VAL A 294 7.15 -13.33 -16.13
CA VAL A 294 7.20 -12.07 -15.38
C VAL A 294 8.10 -12.30 -14.16
N TRP A 295 9.02 -11.41 -13.89
CA TRP A 295 10.01 -11.56 -12.82
C TRP A 295 9.72 -10.66 -11.63
N VAL A 296 10.01 -11.14 -10.42
CA VAL A 296 9.89 -10.36 -9.19
C VAL A 296 11.03 -10.70 -8.24
N ALA A 297 11.54 -9.70 -7.54
CA ALA A 297 12.44 -9.89 -6.40
C ALA A 297 11.71 -9.54 -5.09
N PHE A 298 12.00 -10.26 -4.00
CA PHE A 298 11.39 -9.99 -2.69
C PHE A 298 12.23 -10.55 -1.54
N LEU A 299 11.87 -10.19 -0.31
CA LEU A 299 12.53 -10.67 0.90
C LEU A 299 11.84 -11.96 1.35
N ALA A 300 12.51 -13.11 1.24
CA ALA A 300 11.93 -14.39 1.65
C ALA A 300 11.82 -14.51 3.18
N GLU A 301 10.82 -15.26 3.65
CA GLU A 301 10.65 -15.64 5.05
C GLU A 301 11.44 -16.91 5.44
N ASN A 302 12.01 -17.63 4.46
CA ASN A 302 12.62 -18.96 4.67
C ASN A 302 11.68 -19.96 5.35
N ALA A 303 10.38 -19.79 5.11
CA ALA A 303 9.30 -20.58 5.67
C ALA A 303 8.14 -20.66 4.67
N SER A 304 7.13 -21.48 4.97
CA SER A 304 5.93 -21.55 4.14
C SER A 304 5.18 -20.22 4.23
N THR A 305 5.09 -19.51 3.10
CA THR A 305 4.47 -18.20 3.00
C THR A 305 3.18 -18.29 2.21
N ASN A 306 2.10 -17.76 2.79
CA ASN A 306 0.79 -17.65 2.18
C ASN A 306 0.73 -16.38 1.33
N PHE A 307 0.37 -16.50 0.06
CA PHE A 307 0.26 -15.35 -0.83
C PHE A 307 -0.93 -15.46 -1.80
N THR A 308 -1.33 -14.33 -2.34
CA THR A 308 -2.31 -14.23 -3.43
C THR A 308 -1.72 -13.39 -4.56
N ILE A 309 -1.79 -13.93 -5.78
CA ILE A 309 -1.42 -13.24 -7.01
C ILE A 309 -2.69 -12.80 -7.72
N THR A 310 -2.70 -11.57 -8.22
CA THR A 310 -3.75 -11.03 -9.08
C THR A 310 -3.11 -10.52 -10.37
N VAL A 311 -3.52 -11.06 -11.51
CA VAL A 311 -3.01 -10.72 -12.84
C VAL A 311 -4.07 -9.91 -13.56
N TYR A 312 -3.72 -8.69 -13.97
CA TYR A 312 -4.59 -7.78 -14.71
C TYR A 312 -4.26 -7.85 -16.20
N THR A 313 -5.30 -8.01 -17.00
CA THR A 313 -5.24 -8.02 -18.47
C THR A 313 -6.43 -7.25 -19.02
N GLN A 314 -6.38 -6.90 -20.30
CA GLN A 314 -7.53 -6.31 -21.00
C GLN A 314 -8.76 -7.21 -21.01
N ASP A 315 -8.58 -8.54 -20.98
CA ASP A 315 -9.65 -9.54 -21.06
C ASP A 315 -10.25 -9.89 -19.69
N GLY A 316 -9.73 -9.29 -18.62
CA GLY A 316 -10.21 -9.45 -17.25
C GLY A 316 -9.09 -9.67 -16.25
N VAL A 317 -9.51 -9.92 -15.01
CA VAL A 317 -8.64 -10.11 -13.86
C VAL A 317 -8.62 -11.59 -13.47
N TYR A 318 -7.42 -12.12 -13.23
CA TYR A 318 -7.19 -13.51 -12.85
C TYR A 318 -6.51 -13.59 -11.49
N THR A 319 -6.76 -14.64 -10.73
CA THR A 319 -6.18 -14.80 -9.39
C THR A 319 -5.71 -16.21 -9.08
N LYS A 320 -4.72 -16.32 -8.19
CA LYS A 320 -4.31 -17.57 -7.55
C LYS A 320 -3.89 -17.29 -6.11
N THR A 321 -4.45 -18.05 -5.18
CA THR A 321 -3.98 -18.11 -3.79
C THR A 321 -3.23 -19.42 -3.58
N ALA A 322 -2.07 -19.36 -2.93
CA ALA A 322 -1.22 -20.51 -2.70
C ALA A 322 -0.26 -20.27 -1.53
N SER A 323 0.40 -21.35 -1.11
CA SER A 323 1.48 -21.32 -0.13
C SER A 323 2.74 -21.95 -0.74
N LYS A 324 3.92 -21.38 -0.45
CA LYS A 324 5.20 -21.93 -0.92
C LYS A 324 6.33 -21.53 0.03
N VAL A 325 7.31 -22.41 0.18
CA VAL A 325 8.59 -22.07 0.81
C VAL A 325 9.49 -21.39 -0.22
N PHE A 326 9.87 -20.16 0.08
CA PHE A 326 10.89 -19.40 -0.63
C PHE A 326 12.08 -19.19 0.29
N ASN A 327 13.28 -19.41 -0.25
CA ASN A 327 14.53 -19.28 0.49
C ASN A 327 15.33 -18.08 -0.01
N THR A 328 15.87 -17.27 0.90
CA THR A 328 16.78 -16.17 0.61
C THR A 328 17.96 -16.65 -0.22
N GLY A 329 18.28 -15.91 -1.28
CA GLY A 329 19.37 -16.22 -2.20
C GLY A 329 18.99 -17.14 -3.35
N TYR A 330 17.77 -17.71 -3.37
CA TYR A 330 17.35 -18.67 -4.40
C TYR A 330 16.58 -18.00 -5.54
N ASP A 331 16.66 -18.65 -6.71
CA ASP A 331 15.93 -18.28 -7.90
C ASP A 331 14.90 -19.37 -8.25
N TYR A 332 13.64 -18.98 -8.40
CA TYR A 332 12.53 -19.88 -8.68
C TYR A 332 11.92 -19.61 -10.05
N ARG A 333 11.35 -20.65 -10.66
CA ARG A 333 10.50 -20.54 -11.85
C ARG A 333 9.27 -21.42 -11.67
N SER A 334 8.09 -20.88 -11.92
CA SER A 334 6.83 -21.59 -11.75
C SER A 334 5.87 -21.35 -12.90
N ASN A 335 5.19 -22.42 -13.31
CA ASN A 335 3.94 -22.30 -14.05
C ASN A 335 2.81 -22.10 -13.05
N ILE A 336 2.09 -20.99 -13.15
CA ILE A 336 1.04 -20.60 -12.22
C ILE A 336 -0.29 -20.62 -12.96
N THR A 337 -1.12 -21.60 -12.62
CA THR A 337 -2.50 -21.64 -13.13
C THR A 337 -3.35 -20.66 -12.33
N VAL A 338 -3.94 -19.69 -13.02
CA VAL A 338 -4.79 -18.64 -12.45
C VAL A 338 -6.23 -18.79 -12.94
N GLU A 339 -7.18 -18.37 -12.11
CA GLU A 339 -8.62 -18.44 -12.39
C GLU A 339 -9.16 -17.04 -12.68
N LYS A 340 -10.00 -16.92 -13.71
CA LYS A 340 -10.68 -15.66 -14.02
C LYS A 340 -11.65 -15.34 -12.88
N ILE A 341 -11.58 -14.12 -12.35
CA ILE A 341 -12.45 -13.68 -11.28
C ILE A 341 -13.86 -13.47 -11.83
N THR A 342 -14.85 -14.03 -11.14
CA THR A 342 -16.27 -13.71 -11.33
C THR A 342 -16.77 -12.91 -10.13
N PRO A 343 -17.48 -11.79 -10.32
CA PRO A 343 -18.05 -11.05 -9.20
C PRO A 343 -19.03 -11.88 -8.40
N GLN A 344 -19.05 -11.62 -7.09
CA GLN A 344 -20.01 -12.18 -6.16
C GLN A 344 -20.82 -11.05 -5.53
N PRO A 345 -22.11 -11.27 -5.20
CA PRO A 345 -22.91 -10.29 -4.48
C PRO A 345 -22.48 -10.13 -3.01
N TYR A 346 -21.75 -11.12 -2.47
CA TYR A 346 -21.17 -11.06 -1.14
C TYR A 346 -19.74 -11.62 -1.10
N VAL A 347 -19.03 -11.28 -0.02
CA VAL A 347 -17.81 -11.96 0.44
C VAL A 347 -18.08 -12.58 1.79
N THR A 348 -17.48 -13.74 2.06
CA THR A 348 -17.61 -14.38 3.37
C THR A 348 -16.39 -14.03 4.21
N VAL A 349 -16.63 -13.44 5.39
CA VAL A 349 -15.60 -13.17 6.40
C VAL A 349 -16.20 -13.44 7.78
N ASN A 350 -15.48 -14.21 8.59
CA ASN A 350 -15.89 -14.68 9.90
C ASN A 350 -17.30 -15.31 9.89
N ASN A 351 -17.55 -16.20 8.93
CA ASN A 351 -18.83 -16.89 8.71
C ASN A 351 -20.04 -15.98 8.39
N VAL A 352 -19.80 -14.74 7.96
CA VAL A 352 -20.86 -13.78 7.57
C VAL A 352 -20.71 -13.40 6.11
N THR A 353 -21.82 -13.41 5.37
CA THR A 353 -21.92 -13.04 3.96
C THR A 353 -22.12 -11.53 3.81
N TRP A 354 -21.03 -10.77 3.82
CA TRP A 354 -21.04 -9.32 3.70
C TRP A 354 -21.27 -8.85 2.27
N ALA A 355 -22.13 -7.86 2.08
CA ALA A 355 -22.33 -7.24 0.77
C ALA A 355 -21.02 -6.65 0.22
N THR A 356 -20.84 -6.73 -1.09
CA THR A 356 -19.63 -6.22 -1.77
C THR A 356 -19.63 -4.70 -2.00
N GLY A 357 -20.36 -3.95 -1.18
CA GLY A 357 -20.50 -2.50 -1.27
C GLY A 357 -21.27 -1.96 -0.07
N ASN A 358 -21.14 -0.66 0.19
CA ASN A 358 -22.01 0.02 1.15
C ASN A 358 -23.42 0.15 0.58
N PHE A 359 -24.42 0.29 1.44
CA PHE A 359 -25.73 0.75 0.99
C PHE A 359 -25.62 2.20 0.52
N ILE A 360 -26.23 2.54 -0.61
CA ILE A 360 -26.18 3.88 -1.21
C ILE A 360 -27.51 4.28 -1.82
N HIS A 361 -27.67 5.59 -1.96
CA HIS A 361 -28.55 6.22 -2.92
C HIS A 361 -27.71 7.00 -3.93
N TYR A 362 -28.04 6.87 -5.21
CA TYR A 362 -27.33 7.55 -6.28
C TYR A 362 -28.29 7.98 -7.38
N LYS A 363 -28.18 9.23 -7.81
CA LYS A 363 -29.00 9.83 -8.84
C LYS A 363 -28.13 10.56 -9.85
N GLN A 364 -28.35 10.25 -11.12
CA GLN A 364 -27.72 10.94 -12.24
C GLN A 364 -28.77 11.31 -13.27
N GLY A 365 -29.12 12.59 -13.33
CA GLY A 365 -30.22 13.08 -14.16
C GLY A 365 -31.55 12.45 -13.74
N THR A 366 -32.22 11.76 -14.66
CA THR A 366 -33.49 11.07 -14.41
C THR A 366 -33.33 9.64 -13.88
N LYS A 367 -32.10 9.13 -13.79
CA LYS A 367 -31.83 7.77 -13.33
C LYS A 367 -31.53 7.78 -11.83
N GLU A 368 -32.25 6.96 -11.08
CA GLU A 368 -32.13 6.84 -9.63
C GLU A 368 -31.86 5.39 -9.23
N TYR A 369 -31.00 5.21 -8.24
CA TYR A 369 -30.59 3.92 -7.72
C TYR A 369 -30.59 3.92 -6.20
N TRP A 370 -31.20 2.89 -5.62
CA TRP A 370 -31.11 2.53 -4.22
C TRP A 370 -30.62 1.09 -4.12
N GLY A 371 -29.56 0.83 -3.38
CA GLY A 371 -29.05 -0.53 -3.22
C GLY A 371 -27.60 -0.61 -2.81
N ILE A 372 -26.97 -1.75 -3.11
CA ILE A 372 -25.56 -2.00 -2.79
C ILE A 372 -24.68 -1.32 -3.84
N ALA A 373 -23.65 -0.61 -3.39
CA ALA A 373 -22.68 0.03 -4.26
C ALA A 373 -21.96 -0.98 -5.19
N PRO A 374 -21.49 -0.56 -6.37
CA PRO A 374 -20.89 -1.45 -7.36
C PRO A 374 -19.55 -2.08 -6.91
N ALA A 375 -18.87 -1.48 -5.93
CA ALA A 375 -17.58 -1.94 -5.41
C ALA A 375 -17.45 -1.71 -3.90
N GLN A 376 -16.57 -2.49 -3.26
CA GLN A 376 -16.36 -2.44 -1.81
C GLN A 376 -15.77 -1.11 -1.34
N TRP A 377 -15.00 -0.45 -2.20
CA TRP A 377 -14.34 0.82 -1.92
C TRP A 377 -15.23 2.05 -2.14
N TRP A 378 -16.47 1.88 -2.61
CA TRP A 378 -17.34 3.00 -2.94
C TRP A 378 -17.71 3.84 -1.72
N ILE A 379 -17.57 5.15 -1.87
CA ILE A 379 -18.09 6.20 -1.00
C ILE A 379 -18.66 7.33 -1.86
N SER A 380 -19.53 8.15 -1.30
CA SER A 380 -20.08 9.31 -2.01
C SER A 380 -18.96 10.23 -2.48
N ASN A 381 -19.02 10.63 -3.75
CA ASN A 381 -18.01 11.39 -4.47
C ASN A 381 -16.61 10.74 -4.41
N TYR A 382 -16.48 9.41 -4.47
CA TYR A 382 -15.20 8.68 -4.40
C TYR A 382 -14.17 9.13 -5.45
N GLY A 383 -14.63 9.72 -6.55
CA GLY A 383 -13.82 10.00 -7.74
C GLY A 383 -14.13 11.35 -8.38
N ASP A 384 -14.70 12.28 -7.63
CA ASP A 384 -15.15 13.57 -8.18
C ASP A 384 -14.29 14.72 -7.65
N ASN A 385 -14.40 15.87 -8.33
CA ASN A 385 -13.95 17.15 -7.79
C ASN A 385 -15.10 17.79 -7.01
N PRO A 386 -14.82 18.59 -5.98
CA PRO A 386 -15.88 19.29 -5.26
C PRO A 386 -16.56 20.32 -6.18
N SER A 387 -17.86 20.50 -5.99
CA SER A 387 -18.67 21.53 -6.64
C SER A 387 -19.07 22.63 -5.65
N ALA A 388 -19.76 23.67 -6.15
CA ALA A 388 -20.30 24.74 -5.30
C ALA A 388 -21.32 24.23 -4.26
N GLU A 389 -21.96 23.09 -4.51
CA GLU A 389 -22.92 22.46 -3.59
C GLU A 389 -22.22 21.81 -2.39
N ASN A 390 -20.91 21.52 -2.51
CA ASN A 390 -20.13 20.91 -1.44
C ASN A 390 -19.55 21.92 -0.44
N ARG A 391 -19.75 23.23 -0.67
CA ARG A 391 -19.25 24.29 0.22
C ARG A 391 -19.70 24.06 1.67
N ALA A 392 -18.81 24.34 2.61
CA ALA A 392 -19.09 24.27 4.04
C ALA A 392 -18.60 25.54 4.72
N ASN A 393 -19.35 26.05 5.71
CA ASN A 393 -19.04 27.29 6.43
C ASN A 393 -18.79 28.50 5.48
N ASN A 394 -19.56 28.59 4.38
CA ASN A 394 -19.37 29.60 3.31
C ASN A 394 -17.99 29.58 2.63
N LYS A 395 -17.23 28.49 2.78
CA LYS A 395 -15.92 28.31 2.15
C LYS A 395 -16.01 27.32 0.99
N ASP A 396 -15.21 27.58 -0.04
CA ASP A 396 -14.97 26.61 -1.10
C ASP A 396 -14.13 25.45 -0.58
N ILE A 397 -14.35 24.27 -1.16
CA ILE A 397 -13.65 23.06 -0.78
C ILE A 397 -12.34 22.96 -1.55
N SER A 398 -11.24 22.93 -0.80
CA SER A 398 -9.91 22.60 -1.32
C SER A 398 -9.76 21.10 -1.51
N LYS A 399 -8.84 20.69 -2.39
CA LYS A 399 -8.53 19.29 -2.62
C LYS A 399 -7.06 19.02 -2.85
N SER A 400 -6.56 17.90 -2.33
CA SER A 400 -5.21 17.38 -2.55
C SER A 400 -5.16 16.23 -3.58
N GLY A 401 -6.30 15.87 -4.14
CA GLY A 401 -6.46 14.72 -5.03
C GLY A 401 -7.92 14.54 -5.47
N LEU A 402 -8.18 13.48 -6.24
CA LEU A 402 -9.51 13.15 -6.70
C LEU A 402 -10.31 12.40 -5.62
N GLY A 403 -11.59 12.72 -5.47
CA GLY A 403 -12.49 12.03 -4.55
C GLY A 403 -12.56 12.60 -3.13
N SER A 404 -13.67 12.34 -2.44
CA SER A 404 -14.06 12.99 -1.18
C SER A 404 -13.14 12.75 0.03
N GLN A 405 -12.29 11.70 0.00
CA GLN A 405 -11.23 11.55 1.00
C GLN A 405 -10.11 12.60 0.83
N ASN A 406 -10.05 13.31 -0.28
CA ASN A 406 -9.05 14.36 -0.54
C ASN A 406 -9.60 15.78 -0.35
N TRP A 407 -10.84 15.93 0.13
CA TRP A 407 -11.54 17.21 0.23
C TRP A 407 -11.44 17.81 1.64
N TYR A 408 -11.14 19.10 1.73
CA TYR A 408 -10.99 19.81 3.01
C TYR A 408 -11.26 21.31 2.87
N ILE A 409 -11.43 21.96 4.02
CA ILE A 409 -11.35 23.41 4.17
C ILE A 409 -10.18 23.77 5.09
N ASP A 410 -9.73 25.02 5.03
CA ASP A 410 -8.67 25.54 5.89
C ASP A 410 -7.42 24.64 5.90
N ASN A 411 -6.78 24.45 7.05
CA ASN A 411 -5.62 23.58 7.21
C ASN A 411 -6.06 22.12 7.44
N HIS A 412 -6.38 21.40 6.37
CA HIS A 412 -6.74 19.97 6.38
C HIS A 412 -7.93 19.60 7.28
N ASN A 413 -8.90 20.51 7.44
CA ASN A 413 -10.16 20.20 8.12
C ASN A 413 -11.12 19.53 7.13
N GLY A 414 -11.29 18.22 7.23
CA GLY A 414 -12.11 17.39 6.33
C GLY A 414 -13.61 17.58 6.48
N ARG A 415 -14.12 18.78 6.18
CA ARG A 415 -15.52 19.15 6.27
C ARG A 415 -16.05 19.65 4.94
N TYR A 416 -17.16 19.09 4.48
CA TYR A 416 -17.85 19.52 3.25
C TYR A 416 -19.34 19.13 3.29
N THR A 417 -20.19 19.78 2.48
CA THR A 417 -21.62 19.46 2.37
C THR A 417 -21.85 18.26 1.45
N GLN A 418 -22.61 17.25 1.90
CA GLN A 418 -23.12 16.16 1.05
C GLN A 418 -24.43 16.57 0.36
N THR A 419 -24.70 16.00 -0.81
CA THR A 419 -25.93 16.19 -1.57
C THR A 419 -26.78 14.90 -1.56
N SER A 420 -28.08 15.03 -1.83
CA SER A 420 -28.98 13.89 -1.89
C SER A 420 -28.83 13.04 -3.16
N ASP A 421 -28.05 13.48 -4.14
CA ASP A 421 -27.90 12.76 -5.40
C ASP A 421 -26.76 11.72 -5.34
N ASP A 422 -25.89 11.78 -4.34
CA ASP A 422 -24.86 10.76 -4.09
C ASP A 422 -24.66 10.59 -2.59
N MET A 423 -25.32 9.59 -2.01
CA MET A 423 -25.38 9.36 -0.58
C MET A 423 -24.92 7.94 -0.19
N ASP A 424 -24.04 7.89 0.82
CA ASP A 424 -23.53 6.68 1.45
C ASP A 424 -23.64 6.69 2.98
N LEU A 425 -24.21 7.76 3.55
CA LEU A 425 -24.40 7.95 4.97
C LEU A 425 -25.90 8.08 5.27
N PHE A 426 -26.40 7.32 6.24
CA PHE A 426 -27.81 7.27 6.60
C PHE A 426 -27.99 7.45 8.10
N ARG A 427 -29.05 8.16 8.51
CA ARG A 427 -29.44 8.25 9.92
C ARG A 427 -29.98 6.90 10.37
N TRP A 428 -29.82 6.58 11.66
CA TRP A 428 -30.17 5.25 12.17
C TRP A 428 -31.69 5.02 12.09
N GLY A 429 -32.10 4.10 11.22
CA GLY A 429 -33.48 3.65 11.07
C GLY A 429 -34.43 4.63 10.38
N ASP A 430 -33.94 5.69 9.71
CA ASP A 430 -34.79 6.61 8.95
C ASP A 430 -35.02 6.10 7.53
N ILE A 431 -36.29 5.98 7.10
CA ILE A 431 -36.67 5.52 5.75
C ILE A 431 -37.26 6.68 4.94
N THR A 432 -38.29 7.36 5.45
CA THR A 432 -39.06 8.32 4.66
C THR A 432 -38.34 9.64 4.43
N GLU A 433 -37.56 10.12 5.40
CA GLU A 433 -36.87 11.41 5.32
C GLU A 433 -35.40 11.25 4.90
N ALA A 434 -34.98 10.07 4.47
CA ALA A 434 -33.58 9.72 4.24
C ALA A 434 -32.83 10.70 3.30
N LEU A 435 -33.51 11.23 2.27
CA LEU A 435 -32.95 12.22 1.33
C LEU A 435 -33.00 13.67 1.84
N ASN A 436 -33.79 13.96 2.87
CA ASN A 436 -33.83 15.26 3.51
C ASN A 436 -32.66 15.39 4.49
N LEU A 437 -31.50 15.82 3.97
CA LEU A 437 -30.26 15.93 4.73
C LEU A 437 -30.31 16.93 5.91
N LYS A 438 -31.32 17.81 5.95
CA LYS A 438 -31.55 18.75 7.05
C LYS A 438 -32.53 18.23 8.11
N SER A 439 -33.23 17.12 7.82
CA SER A 439 -34.16 16.50 8.75
C SER A 439 -33.50 16.06 10.07
N ALA A 440 -34.29 16.00 11.13
CA ALA A 440 -33.93 15.47 12.44
C ALA A 440 -34.46 14.05 12.67
N GLU A 441 -34.91 13.37 11.61
CA GLU A 441 -35.54 12.06 11.73
C GLU A 441 -34.55 10.91 11.87
N TYR A 442 -34.87 10.02 12.80
CA TYR A 442 -34.16 8.78 13.11
C TYR A 442 -35.07 7.95 14.02
N LEU A 443 -34.86 6.64 14.10
CA LEU A 443 -35.61 5.77 15.01
C LEU A 443 -35.10 5.97 16.45
N GLY A 444 -35.86 6.72 17.26
CA GLY A 444 -35.50 7.05 18.64
C GLY A 444 -35.87 5.96 19.65
N GLY A 445 -35.36 6.05 20.88
CA GLY A 445 -35.71 5.11 21.96
C GLY A 445 -34.82 3.85 22.01
N THR A 446 -35.10 2.97 22.98
CA THR A 446 -34.29 1.77 23.28
C THR A 446 -35.00 0.49 22.84
N GLY A 447 -34.25 -0.59 22.62
CA GLY A 447 -34.83 -1.92 22.41
C GLY A 447 -35.36 -2.20 20.99
N PHE A 448 -35.20 -1.26 20.06
CA PHE A 448 -35.45 -1.51 18.64
C PHE A 448 -34.34 -2.36 18.01
N SER A 449 -34.74 -3.26 17.12
CA SER A 449 -33.85 -3.98 16.20
C SER A 449 -34.30 -3.74 14.77
N MET A 450 -33.38 -3.28 13.93
CA MET A 450 -33.58 -3.13 12.49
C MET A 450 -33.26 -4.43 11.73
N GLU A 451 -33.16 -5.58 12.39
CA GLU A 451 -32.99 -6.87 11.72
C GLU A 451 -34.26 -7.23 10.93
N GLY A 452 -34.44 -6.59 9.78
CA GLY A 452 -35.58 -6.77 8.89
C GLY A 452 -36.92 -6.23 9.41
N ASN A 453 -36.97 -5.50 10.52
CA ASN A 453 -38.20 -4.89 11.05
C ASN A 453 -38.43 -3.46 10.53
N TYR A 454 -39.71 -3.07 10.46
CA TYR A 454 -40.18 -1.72 10.13
C TYR A 454 -41.06 -1.14 11.22
N TYR A 455 -41.13 0.18 11.30
CA TYR A 455 -41.86 0.89 12.34
C TYR A 455 -42.57 2.12 11.77
N LYS A 456 -43.77 2.41 12.31
CA LYS A 456 -44.56 3.58 11.91
C LYS A 456 -44.27 4.82 12.75
N ASN A 457 -43.91 4.64 14.01
CA ASN A 457 -43.64 5.73 14.94
C ASN A 457 -42.15 5.82 15.29
N LYS A 458 -41.77 6.92 15.92
CA LYS A 458 -40.37 7.23 16.24
C LYS A 458 -39.85 6.61 17.54
N LEU A 459 -40.70 6.37 18.55
CA LEU A 459 -40.29 6.10 19.94
C LEU A 459 -40.88 4.80 20.51
N LEU A 460 -40.09 4.11 21.36
CA LEU A 460 -40.33 2.94 22.24
C LEU A 460 -41.11 1.71 21.69
N PRO A 461 -40.60 0.46 21.81
CA PRO A 461 -41.35 -0.76 21.48
C PRO A 461 -42.20 -1.32 22.67
N GLY A 462 -43.45 -1.76 22.45
CA GLY A 462 -44.31 -2.39 23.49
C GLY A 462 -45.85 -2.22 23.34
N THR A 463 -46.63 -2.74 24.29
CA THR A 463 -48.13 -2.72 24.31
C THR A 463 -48.76 -1.33 24.34
N LEU A 464 -47.97 -0.28 24.55
CA LEU A 464 -48.36 1.15 24.50
C LEU A 464 -47.39 1.98 23.61
N GLY A 465 -46.56 1.35 22.76
CA GLY A 465 -45.54 2.03 21.94
C GLY A 465 -45.05 1.19 20.75
N ASN A 466 -45.03 1.78 19.55
CA ASN A 466 -44.40 1.33 18.30
C ASN A 466 -43.97 -0.15 18.11
N ARG A 467 -44.92 -1.01 17.68
CA ARG A 467 -44.64 -2.39 17.25
C ARG A 467 -44.14 -2.47 15.79
N PRO A 468 -43.49 -3.57 15.38
CA PRO A 468 -43.17 -3.79 13.97
C PRO A 468 -44.42 -3.72 13.09
N VAL A 469 -44.27 -3.15 11.89
CA VAL A 469 -45.32 -3.01 10.88
C VAL A 469 -44.87 -3.59 9.54
N ASP A 470 -45.81 -3.73 8.62
CA ASP A 470 -45.51 -4.12 7.24
C ASP A 470 -44.77 -3.01 6.48
N LYS A 471 -44.05 -3.41 5.42
CA LYS A 471 -43.24 -2.51 4.57
C LYS A 471 -44.02 -1.30 4.05
N ASN A 472 -45.31 -1.44 3.72
CA ASN A 472 -46.15 -0.36 3.21
C ASN A 472 -46.51 0.72 4.25
N GLN A 473 -46.26 0.46 5.53
CA GLN A 473 -46.47 1.39 6.65
C GLN A 473 -45.15 1.90 7.24
N ALA A 474 -44.01 1.51 6.65
CA ALA A 474 -42.69 1.81 7.17
C ALA A 474 -42.35 3.30 7.06
N VAL A 475 -42.15 3.95 8.21
CA VAL A 475 -41.57 5.29 8.33
C VAL A 475 -40.11 5.20 8.79
N TYR A 476 -39.85 4.21 9.66
CA TYR A 476 -38.56 3.90 10.22
C TYR A 476 -38.26 2.40 10.12
N GLY A 477 -37.01 1.98 10.30
CA GLY A 477 -36.57 0.58 10.33
C GLY A 477 -35.42 0.29 9.37
N ASP A 478 -35.37 -0.93 8.85
CA ASP A 478 -34.30 -1.36 7.94
C ASP A 478 -34.42 -0.76 6.54
N ILE A 479 -33.82 0.42 6.33
CA ILE A 479 -33.77 1.06 5.00
C ILE A 479 -33.10 0.18 3.93
N VAL A 480 -32.15 -0.68 4.32
CA VAL A 480 -31.44 -1.56 3.38
C VAL A 480 -32.39 -2.62 2.85
N ARG A 481 -33.08 -3.33 3.75
CA ARG A 481 -34.09 -4.32 3.35
C ARG A 481 -35.22 -3.67 2.58
N TYR A 482 -35.67 -2.49 3.02
CA TYR A 482 -36.75 -1.74 2.36
C TYR A 482 -36.48 -1.56 0.86
N HIS A 483 -35.25 -1.17 0.47
CA HIS A 483 -34.92 -0.94 -0.93
C HIS A 483 -34.40 -2.17 -1.69
N THR A 484 -33.90 -3.20 -1.00
CA THR A 484 -33.30 -4.38 -1.66
C THR A 484 -34.23 -5.58 -1.79
N GLU A 485 -35.25 -5.68 -0.93
CA GLU A 485 -36.30 -6.69 -1.01
C GLU A 485 -37.28 -6.37 -2.15
N LYS A 486 -37.36 -7.27 -3.13
CA LYS A 486 -38.18 -7.13 -4.35
C LYS A 486 -39.02 -8.38 -4.58
N ALA A 487 -40.22 -8.19 -5.12
CA ALA A 487 -41.11 -9.30 -5.49
C ALA A 487 -40.41 -10.23 -6.52
N GLY A 488 -40.56 -11.54 -6.33
CA GLY A 488 -39.94 -12.56 -7.19
C GLY A 488 -38.44 -12.79 -6.97
N ARG A 489 -37.81 -12.14 -5.98
CA ARG A 489 -36.40 -12.31 -5.64
C ARG A 489 -36.25 -13.20 -4.40
N SER A 490 -35.32 -14.14 -4.45
CA SER A 490 -35.02 -15.06 -3.34
C SER A 490 -34.00 -14.53 -2.33
N TYR A 491 -33.55 -13.29 -2.48
CA TYR A 491 -32.55 -12.67 -1.61
C TYR A 491 -32.81 -11.18 -1.41
N TYR A 492 -32.24 -10.64 -0.34
CA TYR A 492 -32.20 -9.22 -0.01
C TYR A 492 -30.96 -8.92 0.83
N TYR A 493 -30.80 -7.67 1.24
CA TYR A 493 -29.76 -7.25 2.18
C TYR A 493 -30.40 -6.59 3.39
N GLN A 494 -29.71 -6.61 4.53
CA GLN A 494 -30.17 -6.00 5.77
C GLN A 494 -29.01 -5.42 6.57
N TYR A 495 -29.31 -4.68 7.64
CA TYR A 495 -28.28 -4.24 8.59
C TYR A 495 -27.48 -5.41 9.17
N PRO A 496 -26.17 -5.24 9.40
CA PRO A 496 -25.41 -6.21 10.18
C PRO A 496 -25.80 -6.12 11.66
N SER A 497 -25.83 -7.26 12.33
CA SER A 497 -25.92 -7.30 13.79
C SER A 497 -24.63 -6.79 14.45
N LEU A 498 -24.75 -6.34 15.70
CA LEU A 498 -23.58 -5.96 16.49
C LEU A 498 -22.56 -7.11 16.60
N ALA A 499 -23.03 -8.33 16.83
CA ALA A 499 -22.16 -9.51 16.95
C ALA A 499 -21.38 -9.79 15.66
N GLN A 500 -21.99 -9.56 14.50
CA GLN A 500 -21.32 -9.71 13.21
C GLN A 500 -20.22 -8.65 13.02
N LEU A 501 -20.49 -7.38 13.37
CA LEU A 501 -19.48 -6.32 13.33
C LEU A 501 -18.34 -6.55 14.32
N GLU A 502 -18.64 -7.01 15.54
CA GLU A 502 -17.64 -7.40 16.53
C GLU A 502 -16.80 -8.59 16.05
N GLY A 503 -17.43 -9.56 15.39
CA GLY A 503 -16.78 -10.72 14.80
C GLY A 503 -15.68 -10.38 13.80
N LEU A 504 -15.83 -9.28 13.03
CA LEU A 504 -14.76 -8.82 12.13
C LEU A 504 -13.44 -8.57 12.85
N LYS A 505 -13.47 -8.18 14.13
CA LYS A 505 -12.24 -7.94 14.92
C LYS A 505 -11.39 -9.20 15.11
N ASN A 506 -12.02 -10.36 15.00
CA ASN A 506 -11.42 -11.69 15.15
C ASN A 506 -10.97 -12.31 13.82
N SER A 507 -11.14 -11.60 12.69
CA SER A 507 -10.67 -12.06 11.38
C SER A 507 -9.17 -12.35 11.43
N ALA A 508 -8.74 -13.41 10.76
CA ALA A 508 -7.35 -13.87 10.77
C ALA A 508 -6.38 -12.81 10.22
N THR A 509 -6.79 -12.13 9.15
CA THR A 509 -6.12 -10.94 8.63
C THR A 509 -7.00 -9.73 8.88
N LYS A 510 -6.37 -8.69 9.41
CA LYS A 510 -6.90 -7.35 9.56
C LYS A 510 -5.77 -6.39 9.29
N ILE A 511 -5.91 -5.45 8.36
CA ILE A 511 -4.85 -4.47 8.02
C ILE A 511 -5.44 -3.12 7.59
N PRO A 512 -4.77 -1.99 7.89
CA PRO A 512 -5.04 -0.74 7.19
C PRO A 512 -4.70 -0.92 5.71
N ALA A 513 -5.61 -0.49 4.85
CA ALA A 513 -5.51 -0.77 3.44
C ALA A 513 -6.13 0.31 2.56
N PHE A 514 -5.71 0.36 1.30
CA PHE A 514 -6.39 1.13 0.27
C PHE A 514 -6.73 0.26 -0.93
N CYS A 515 -7.77 0.68 -1.65
CA CYS A 515 -8.09 0.18 -2.98
C CYS A 515 -7.90 1.29 -4.00
N TYR A 516 -7.49 0.93 -5.21
CA TYR A 516 -7.59 1.80 -6.38
C TYR A 516 -9.01 1.75 -6.95
N THR A 517 -9.52 2.90 -7.38
CA THR A 517 -10.80 3.04 -8.07
C THR A 517 -10.63 2.85 -9.57
N ASP A 518 -11.74 2.77 -10.31
CA ASP A 518 -11.77 2.84 -11.78
C ASP A 518 -11.18 4.15 -12.34
N LYS A 519 -11.13 5.21 -11.52
CA LYS A 519 -10.51 6.50 -11.87
C LYS A 519 -9.03 6.59 -11.46
N GLY A 520 -8.47 5.53 -10.88
CA GLY A 520 -7.05 5.43 -10.50
C GLY A 520 -6.66 6.16 -9.21
N ASN A 521 -7.60 6.76 -8.50
CA ASN A 521 -7.34 7.33 -7.17
C ASN A 521 -7.44 6.25 -6.08
N LYS A 522 -6.88 6.54 -4.90
CA LYS A 522 -6.92 5.64 -3.74
C LYS A 522 -8.13 5.94 -2.86
N ILE A 523 -8.75 4.90 -2.33
CA ILE A 523 -9.68 4.96 -1.21
C ILE A 523 -9.09 4.17 -0.05
N TYR A 524 -8.84 4.85 1.06
CA TYR A 524 -8.27 4.28 2.28
C TYR A 524 -9.38 3.71 3.19
N GLY A 525 -9.04 2.67 3.94
CA GLY A 525 -9.96 1.89 4.75
C GLY A 525 -9.28 0.80 5.55
N ILE A 526 -10.08 -0.20 5.94
CA ILE A 526 -9.63 -1.41 6.63
C ILE A 526 -10.00 -2.63 5.79
N TYR A 527 -9.11 -3.61 5.75
CA TYR A 527 -9.33 -4.90 5.10
C TYR A 527 -9.39 -6.02 6.14
N TYR A 528 -10.37 -6.91 5.99
CA TYR A 528 -10.58 -8.11 6.81
C TYR A 528 -10.63 -9.36 5.93
N SER A 529 -10.02 -10.44 6.39
CA SER A 529 -10.10 -11.75 5.73
C SER A 529 -9.89 -12.89 6.73
N ASP A 530 -10.51 -14.04 6.46
CA ASP A 530 -10.24 -15.29 7.18
C ASP A 530 -8.97 -15.98 6.65
N TYR A 531 -8.44 -15.54 5.51
CA TYR A 531 -7.17 -16.01 4.99
C TYR A 531 -6.02 -15.33 5.73
N ILE A 532 -5.10 -16.12 6.29
CA ILE A 532 -3.89 -15.61 6.94
C ILE A 532 -2.89 -15.19 5.87
N LEU A 533 -2.66 -13.89 5.73
CA LEU A 533 -1.54 -13.35 4.97
C LEU A 533 -0.29 -13.32 5.86
N THR A 534 0.82 -13.86 5.34
CA THR A 534 2.07 -13.91 6.10
C THR A 534 2.55 -12.50 6.47
N GLY A 535 2.95 -12.33 7.73
CA GLY A 535 3.59 -11.13 8.25
C GLY A 535 2.70 -9.88 8.35
N GLN A 536 1.44 -9.99 7.93
CA GLN A 536 0.45 -8.92 7.98
C GLN A 536 -0.18 -8.84 9.37
N HIS A 537 0.25 -7.84 10.15
CA HIS A 537 -0.28 -7.58 11.48
C HIS A 537 -0.79 -6.13 11.57
N ALA A 538 -2.11 -5.92 11.57
CA ALA A 538 -2.67 -4.58 11.80
C ALA A 538 -2.21 -3.99 13.12
N LYS A 539 -1.81 -2.72 13.08
CA LYS A 539 -2.00 -1.80 14.19
C LYS A 539 -2.98 -0.72 13.77
N PHE A 540 -4.20 -0.84 14.27
CA PHE A 540 -5.08 0.29 14.42
C PHE A 540 -5.09 0.72 15.90
N PRO A 541 -5.27 2.03 16.19
CA PRO A 541 -5.37 3.13 15.23
C PRO A 541 -4.06 3.37 14.46
N THR A 542 -4.17 3.87 13.22
CA THR A 542 -3.00 4.06 12.33
C THR A 542 -2.19 5.32 12.63
N GLY A 543 -2.64 6.14 13.58
CA GLY A 543 -2.25 7.54 13.61
C GLY A 543 -2.55 8.21 12.27
N LYS A 544 -1.80 9.26 11.95
CA LYS A 544 -1.98 10.07 10.74
C LYS A 544 -1.03 9.62 9.60
N LYS A 545 -0.57 8.37 9.64
CA LYS A 545 0.49 7.82 8.78
C LYS A 545 -0.10 6.99 7.64
N LEU A 546 -0.08 7.53 6.43
CA LEU A 546 -0.64 6.87 5.24
C LEU A 546 0.21 5.72 4.71
N TRP A 547 1.51 5.70 5.02
CA TRP A 547 2.40 4.59 4.65
C TRP A 547 2.03 3.26 5.33
N LYS A 548 1.17 3.28 6.35
CA LYS A 548 0.60 2.08 6.99
C LYS A 548 -0.42 1.34 6.13
N TYR A 549 -0.95 1.98 5.12
CA TYR A 549 -2.04 1.44 4.33
C TYR A 549 -1.47 0.69 3.12
N GLU A 550 -1.84 -0.57 2.99
CA GLU A 550 -1.39 -1.42 1.88
C GLU A 550 -2.42 -1.53 0.75
N ASP A 551 -1.96 -1.79 -0.47
CA ASP A 551 -2.85 -2.05 -1.60
C ASP A 551 -3.49 -3.44 -1.50
N VAL A 552 -4.81 -3.48 -1.30
CA VAL A 552 -5.60 -4.72 -1.25
C VAL A 552 -6.56 -4.84 -2.44
N THR A 553 -6.41 -4.01 -3.47
CA THR A 553 -7.32 -3.98 -4.63
C THR A 553 -7.48 -5.37 -5.24
N GLY A 554 -6.37 -6.10 -5.43
CA GLY A 554 -6.40 -7.44 -6.00
C GLY A 554 -7.14 -8.45 -5.12
N LEU A 555 -6.95 -8.38 -3.80
CA LEU A 555 -7.66 -9.23 -2.83
C LEU A 555 -9.17 -8.96 -2.81
N VAL A 556 -9.56 -7.69 -2.89
CA VAL A 556 -10.97 -7.25 -2.93
C VAL A 556 -11.64 -7.74 -4.20
N LEU A 557 -10.98 -7.61 -5.35
CA LEU A 557 -11.50 -8.12 -6.62
C LEU A 557 -11.61 -9.63 -6.60
N ALA A 558 -10.63 -10.33 -6.04
CA ALA A 558 -10.63 -11.78 -5.90
C ALA A 558 -11.68 -12.30 -4.90
N ASN A 559 -12.53 -11.44 -4.33
CA ASN A 559 -13.51 -11.77 -3.29
C ASN A 559 -12.86 -12.49 -2.09
N ARG A 560 -11.59 -12.17 -1.79
CA ARG A 560 -10.80 -12.81 -0.70
C ARG A 560 -10.92 -12.11 0.63
N GLY A 561 -11.76 -11.08 0.74
CA GLY A 561 -12.01 -10.41 2.00
C GLY A 561 -12.94 -9.21 1.86
N LEU A 562 -13.21 -8.59 3.01
CA LEU A 562 -14.06 -7.44 3.17
C LEU A 562 -13.20 -6.18 3.35
N PHE A 563 -13.38 -5.22 2.46
CA PHE A 563 -12.82 -3.88 2.57
C PHE A 563 -13.92 -2.90 3.00
N LEU A 564 -13.67 -2.16 4.07
CA LEU A 564 -14.51 -1.07 4.55
C LEU A 564 -13.77 0.25 4.37
N PRO A 565 -14.23 1.18 3.51
CA PRO A 565 -13.59 2.49 3.35
C PRO A 565 -13.77 3.37 4.59
N ILE A 566 -12.86 4.31 4.78
CA ILE A 566 -13.04 5.47 5.67
C ILE A 566 -14.16 6.34 5.08
N THR A 567 -15.32 6.30 5.72
CA THR A 567 -16.54 6.98 5.27
C THR A 567 -16.79 8.31 5.97
N GLY A 568 -16.10 8.62 7.06
CA GLY A 568 -16.53 9.70 7.95
C GLY A 568 -17.97 9.50 8.44
N ARG A 569 -18.56 10.58 8.94
CA ARG A 569 -19.98 10.66 9.33
C ARG A 569 -20.54 12.03 8.99
N ARG A 570 -21.88 12.16 8.94
CA ARG A 570 -22.50 13.49 8.98
C ARG A 570 -22.49 14.03 10.41
N ASP A 571 -22.26 15.33 10.53
CA ASP A 571 -22.13 16.05 11.78
C ASP A 571 -23.44 16.02 12.61
N ASP A 572 -23.34 16.18 13.93
CA ASP A 572 -24.50 16.25 14.84
C ASP A 572 -25.06 17.67 14.98
N GLY A 573 -24.36 18.68 14.45
CA GLY A 573 -24.73 20.08 14.61
C GLY A 573 -26.13 20.43 14.06
N ILE A 574 -26.95 21.11 14.88
CA ILE A 574 -28.34 21.51 14.57
C ILE A 574 -28.45 22.26 13.24
N ASN A 575 -27.48 23.13 12.90
CA ASN A 575 -27.50 23.98 11.71
C ASN A 575 -26.72 23.42 10.51
N ASN A 576 -25.99 22.31 10.68
CA ASN A 576 -24.97 21.82 9.74
C ASN A 576 -25.06 20.30 9.50
N LYS A 577 -26.26 19.71 9.63
CA LYS A 577 -26.52 18.26 9.60
C LYS A 577 -26.17 17.56 8.27
N ASN A 578 -25.98 18.32 7.21
CA ASN A 578 -25.57 17.84 5.89
C ASN A 578 -24.03 17.84 5.70
N ASN A 579 -23.26 18.35 6.66
CA ASN A 579 -21.80 18.34 6.58
C ASN A 579 -21.24 16.95 6.92
N VAL A 580 -20.37 16.44 6.07
CA VAL A 580 -19.52 15.29 6.34
C VAL A 580 -18.28 15.75 7.11
N VAL A 581 -17.86 14.96 8.09
CA VAL A 581 -16.64 15.16 8.88
C VAL A 581 -15.85 13.85 9.00
N PHE A 582 -14.54 13.95 9.29
CA PHE A 582 -13.61 12.82 9.46
C PHE A 582 -13.42 11.92 8.22
N ARG A 583 -13.78 12.39 7.02
CA ARG A 583 -13.53 11.64 5.77
C ARG A 583 -12.19 12.01 5.11
N HIS A 584 -11.68 13.21 5.32
CA HIS A 584 -10.43 13.64 4.69
C HIS A 584 -9.24 12.83 5.20
N VAL A 585 -8.58 12.09 4.31
CA VAL A 585 -7.42 11.25 4.60
C VAL A 585 -6.16 11.90 4.06
N ALA A 586 -5.45 12.61 4.92
CA ALA A 586 -4.14 13.21 4.65
C ALA A 586 -3.23 13.13 5.88
N GLU A 587 -1.93 13.25 5.68
CA GLU A 587 -1.00 13.43 6.79
C GLU A 587 -1.38 14.69 7.59
N GLY A 588 -1.39 14.60 8.92
CA GLY A 588 -1.84 15.70 9.78
C GLY A 588 -3.36 15.79 10.03
N SER A 589 -4.20 15.12 9.23
CA SER A 589 -5.67 15.10 9.41
C SER A 589 -6.17 14.00 10.37
N ASN A 590 -7.37 14.18 10.93
CA ASN A 590 -8.08 13.12 11.67
C ASN A 590 -9.15 12.51 10.78
N PHE A 591 -9.13 11.19 10.63
CA PHE A 591 -10.07 10.46 9.77
C PHE A 591 -10.56 9.17 10.40
N MET A 592 -11.81 8.81 10.12
CA MET A 592 -12.47 7.65 10.72
C MET A 592 -13.55 7.06 9.80
N GLY A 593 -13.65 5.74 9.75
CA GLY A 593 -14.80 5.01 9.23
C GLY A 593 -15.84 4.79 10.33
N PHE A 594 -17.13 4.85 9.98
CA PHE A 594 -18.25 4.71 10.90
C PHE A 594 -19.31 3.80 10.29
N TYR A 595 -19.59 2.65 10.92
CA TYR A 595 -20.52 1.64 10.41
C TYR A 595 -21.55 1.24 11.46
N TYR A 596 -22.84 1.37 11.14
CA TYR A 596 -23.93 1.06 12.07
C TYR A 596 -24.23 -0.42 12.22
N ALA A 597 -24.61 -0.81 13.44
CA ALA A 597 -25.30 -2.06 13.75
C ALA A 597 -26.83 -1.89 13.73
N ASP A 598 -27.53 -3.02 13.64
CA ASP A 598 -28.99 -3.17 13.66
C ASP A 598 -29.68 -2.74 14.97
N ARG A 599 -28.98 -2.78 16.11
CA ARG A 599 -29.58 -2.64 17.45
C ARG A 599 -29.06 -1.43 18.20
N ALA A 600 -29.99 -0.74 18.87
CA ALA A 600 -29.68 0.35 19.79
C ALA A 600 -29.98 0.00 21.24
N THR A 601 -29.03 0.30 22.13
CA THR A 601 -29.16 0.09 23.57
C THR A 601 -29.51 1.36 24.34
N ALA A 602 -29.45 2.53 23.70
CA ALA A 602 -29.77 3.83 24.30
C ALA A 602 -30.78 4.62 23.44
N ALA A 603 -31.39 5.63 24.05
CA ALA A 603 -32.44 6.43 23.39
C ALA A 603 -31.91 7.23 22.20
N SER A 604 -30.70 7.79 22.33
CA SER A 604 -30.08 8.69 21.35
C SER A 604 -28.83 8.12 20.67
N THR A 605 -28.23 7.05 21.20
CA THR A 605 -27.07 6.36 20.60
C THR A 605 -27.42 4.96 20.15
N CYS A 606 -26.65 4.46 19.20
CA CYS A 606 -26.65 3.06 18.78
C CYS A 606 -25.22 2.51 18.89
N LYS A 607 -24.95 1.28 18.45
CA LYS A 607 -23.60 0.72 18.42
C LYS A 607 -23.12 0.57 16.98
N GLY A 608 -21.81 0.65 16.78
CA GLY A 608 -21.21 0.51 15.46
C GLY A 608 -19.71 0.27 15.50
N LEU A 609 -19.15 -0.13 14.36
CA LEU A 609 -17.72 -0.34 14.16
C LEU A 609 -17.04 0.94 13.68
N PHE A 610 -15.91 1.25 14.30
CA PHE A 610 -15.11 2.44 14.07
C PHE A 610 -13.66 2.05 13.87
N PHE A 611 -12.99 2.74 12.96
CA PHE A 611 -11.57 2.54 12.68
C PHE A 611 -10.98 3.78 12.01
N GLY A 612 -9.69 4.04 12.18
CA GLY A 612 -9.01 5.13 11.48
C GLY A 612 -7.79 5.63 12.25
N SER A 613 -7.54 6.94 12.15
CA SER A 613 -6.36 7.57 12.73
C SER A 613 -6.38 7.66 14.25
N LEU A 614 -7.57 7.63 14.86
CA LEU A 614 -7.74 7.91 16.30
C LEU A 614 -8.23 6.73 17.12
N ASN A 615 -8.99 5.79 16.54
CA ASN A 615 -9.58 4.72 17.33
C ASN A 615 -9.82 3.48 16.46
N TYR A 616 -10.00 2.34 17.11
CA TYR A 616 -10.48 1.11 16.52
C TYR A 616 -11.28 0.30 17.53
N GLY A 617 -12.52 -0.05 17.17
CA GLY A 617 -13.38 -0.87 18.01
C GLY A 617 -14.86 -0.57 17.82
N ILE A 618 -15.65 -0.99 18.80
CA ILE A 618 -17.07 -0.65 18.89
C ILE A 618 -17.23 0.60 19.74
N THR A 619 -18.06 1.54 19.31
CA THR A 619 -18.45 2.70 20.11
C THR A 619 -19.90 3.08 19.84
N GLU A 620 -20.34 4.18 20.44
CA GLU A 620 -21.73 4.60 20.54
C GLU A 620 -22.03 5.88 19.75
N PRO A 621 -22.13 5.81 18.41
CA PRO A 621 -22.53 6.96 17.60
C PRO A 621 -23.94 7.43 17.96
N GLN A 622 -24.19 8.73 17.79
CA GLN A 622 -25.53 9.28 17.94
C GLN A 622 -26.37 8.89 16.73
N LYS A 623 -27.60 8.41 16.95
CA LYS A 623 -28.52 7.93 15.90
C LYS A 623 -28.87 8.97 14.85
N HIS A 624 -28.88 10.25 15.23
CA HIS A 624 -29.15 11.37 14.34
C HIS A 624 -27.94 11.78 13.49
N GLN A 625 -26.73 11.34 13.87
CA GLN A 625 -25.58 11.39 12.97
C GLN A 625 -25.83 10.38 11.85
N ALA A 626 -25.38 10.66 10.64
CA ALA A 626 -25.48 9.70 9.57
C ALA A 626 -24.15 8.96 9.41
N CYS A 627 -24.20 7.63 9.43
CA CYS A 627 -23.03 6.77 9.26
C CYS A 627 -23.27 5.80 8.10
N ALA A 628 -22.21 5.12 7.67
CA ALA A 628 -22.33 4.13 6.61
C ALA A 628 -22.98 2.84 7.13
N ILE A 629 -23.52 2.07 6.20
CA ILE A 629 -24.04 0.73 6.46
C ILE A 629 -23.31 -0.19 5.49
N ARG A 630 -22.62 -1.20 6.01
CA ARG A 630 -22.13 -2.34 5.21
C ARG A 630 -23.10 -3.49 5.44
N PRO A 631 -24.02 -3.76 4.49
CA PRO A 631 -25.06 -4.75 4.70
C PRO A 631 -24.54 -6.18 4.69
N ILE A 632 -25.37 -7.09 5.17
CA ILE A 632 -25.21 -8.53 4.98
C ILE A 632 -26.19 -9.03 3.92
N TYR A 633 -25.78 -10.02 3.14
CA TYR A 633 -26.63 -10.74 2.20
C TYR A 633 -27.48 -11.77 2.96
N VAL A 634 -28.78 -11.77 2.69
CA VAL A 634 -29.73 -12.75 3.21
C VAL A 634 -30.43 -13.42 2.04
N GLY A 635 -30.19 -14.72 1.89
CA GLY A 635 -30.70 -15.51 0.78
C GLY A 635 -30.02 -16.89 0.75
N PRO A 636 -30.45 -17.76 -0.16
CA PRO A 636 -29.81 -19.07 -0.35
C PRO A 636 -28.35 -18.90 -0.80
N ALA A 637 -27.53 -19.91 -0.51
CA ALA A 637 -26.20 -19.98 -1.07
C ALA A 637 -26.27 -19.99 -2.60
N ILE A 638 -25.39 -19.23 -3.24
CA ILE A 638 -25.36 -19.12 -4.70
C ILE A 638 -24.65 -20.35 -5.26
N THR A 639 -25.42 -21.22 -5.91
CA THR A 639 -24.90 -22.37 -6.64
C THR A 639 -24.92 -22.07 -8.14
N GLY A 640 -23.75 -22.01 -8.79
CA GLY A 640 -23.62 -21.71 -10.23
C GLY A 640 -23.18 -20.27 -10.51
N THR A 641 -23.59 -19.72 -11.66
CA THR A 641 -23.24 -18.34 -12.06
C THR A 641 -23.85 -17.35 -11.07
N PRO A 642 -23.04 -16.51 -10.40
CA PRO A 642 -23.56 -15.57 -9.43
C PRO A 642 -24.55 -14.60 -10.06
N PRO A 643 -25.65 -14.26 -9.37
CA PRO A 643 -26.51 -13.19 -9.82
C PRO A 643 -25.68 -11.90 -9.85
N VAL A 644 -25.73 -11.21 -10.98
CA VAL A 644 -25.12 -9.89 -11.07
C VAL A 644 -25.87 -8.96 -10.13
N THR A 645 -25.17 -8.18 -9.31
CA THR A 645 -25.79 -7.25 -8.37
C THR A 645 -26.65 -6.24 -9.12
N ASP A 646 -27.67 -5.67 -8.47
CA ASP A 646 -28.54 -4.65 -9.10
C ASP A 646 -27.74 -3.49 -9.73
N ALA A 647 -26.61 -3.16 -9.12
CA ALA A 647 -25.67 -2.16 -9.59
C ALA A 647 -25.18 -2.40 -11.03
N ALA A 648 -25.03 -3.65 -11.46
CA ALA A 648 -24.59 -3.97 -12.82
C ALA A 648 -25.61 -3.65 -13.90
N ASN A 649 -26.88 -3.53 -13.52
CA ASN A 649 -27.96 -3.13 -14.42
C ASN A 649 -28.17 -1.61 -14.41
N PHE A 650 -27.43 -0.87 -13.60
CA PHE A 650 -27.49 0.58 -13.53
C PHE A 650 -26.41 1.20 -14.43
N ALA A 651 -26.83 1.70 -15.60
CA ALA A 651 -25.91 2.17 -16.65
C ALA A 651 -24.78 3.12 -16.18
N PRO A 652 -25.00 4.06 -15.23
CA PRO A 652 -23.91 4.88 -14.67
C PRO A 652 -22.75 4.10 -14.02
N PHE A 653 -22.96 2.83 -13.61
CA PHE A 653 -21.92 2.00 -13.00
C PHE A 653 -21.20 1.08 -13.98
N SER A 654 -21.54 1.11 -15.28
CA SER A 654 -21.00 0.23 -16.33
C SER A 654 -19.47 0.25 -16.48
N ARG A 655 -18.78 1.27 -15.95
CA ARG A 655 -17.32 1.33 -15.90
C ARG A 655 -16.72 0.48 -14.78
N ILE A 656 -17.46 0.25 -13.70
CA ILE A 656 -17.02 -0.51 -12.52
C ILE A 656 -17.54 -1.94 -12.59
N ILE A 657 -18.82 -2.10 -12.93
CA ILE A 657 -19.50 -3.39 -13.01
C ILE A 657 -20.55 -3.39 -14.11
N ASP A 658 -20.62 -4.49 -14.85
CA ASP A 658 -21.70 -4.79 -15.79
C ASP A 658 -22.12 -6.27 -15.69
N ALA A 659 -22.99 -6.71 -16.61
CA ALA A 659 -23.49 -8.08 -16.66
C ALA A 659 -22.39 -9.14 -16.84
N THR A 660 -21.22 -8.77 -17.37
CA THR A 660 -20.06 -9.66 -17.56
C THR A 660 -19.13 -9.65 -16.35
N GLY A 661 -19.17 -8.58 -15.56
CA GLY A 661 -18.65 -8.55 -14.21
C GLY A 661 -18.01 -7.23 -13.80
N ARG A 662 -17.16 -7.28 -12.78
CA ARG A 662 -16.40 -6.13 -12.28
C ARG A 662 -15.18 -5.91 -13.17
N LYS A 663 -14.92 -4.64 -13.50
CA LYS A 663 -13.82 -4.21 -14.35
C LYS A 663 -12.63 -3.69 -13.55
N TYR A 664 -12.87 -3.16 -12.34
CA TYR A 664 -11.87 -2.51 -11.47
C TYR A 664 -12.12 -2.72 -9.99
#